data_AF-A0A7C9BKI8-F1
#
_entry.id   AF-A0A7C9BKI8-F1
#
_cell.length_a   1.000
_cell.length_b   1.000
_cell.length_c   1.000
_cell.angle_alpha   90.00
_cell.angle_beta   90.00
_cell.angle_gamma   90.00
#
_symmetry.space_group_name_H-M   'P 1'
#
loop_
_entity.id
_entity.type
_entity.pdbx_description
1 polymer ?
#
loop_
_entity_poly.entity_id
_entity_poly.type
_entity_poly.pdbx_seq_one_letter_code
_entity_poly.pdbx_strand_id
1 'polypeptide(L)'
;MRKESYFFGIFFVGLYVVATLFQMVLRIQLGPRIFTVPAYLPWFSLTFFLDLIASGALLSYFHYKNYGLALSAGILSLLALLCQDFIIYSLLARRELGEYYQSAVFAVLGTAVLYGISLTFSQAKERVWLKAVGIFMLSSGFILTAIWTWQLNTLDASLRGTLENVLQGISRATVVIPMLFIVNFWHELKTAKVEGKNSPLSPWRTGLMALGTLTALVSSVLLGQRLLSDSLMPVQPHAVSEKARALAARFEARMYTNSQSDTLRYRLMPPLDYDPTQRYPLVLCLHHGGTHGVDNINQVEGSFAPFLANYNNRRAYPAFLLVPQSPQGTSFLDPTIDRLVLETIQVLEKEFSIDPKRRYVMGLSGGGFGSWHFITAHPKMFAAAVPICGGGDSRLAPAIVDVPVWAFHGEIDELAPVRGSRDMIGAIRAAGGTPATPSSQGRGMTLAGRFRIRRACWTGFSLRRKNRPVAYSFRQYLPNYSLKSTIHMEETKTAEPEVRPDVASGVWMMTDIFVNLYFVQDQDSDRWVLVDTGTALASSRIRKMAGKLFGKDTRPEAIILTHGHFDHAGSVKELAASWDVNVYAHPMEMPYLTGRSAYPPAEPAVGGGLIAWLSGLYPLTPIDIHQYVRPLPQDGKLPGLSGWKWLHTPGHAPGHVSLFREADGLLIAGDALATTKAESAVATLSHQEHLSGPPAFVVYDWGAAGKSVKKLAELQPQIVASGHGPVMQGEDLPQKLNQLADDFQQLSVPQHGRYRNRPAVVGSGGVVSVPPKTEPTYPAALKIAGLVSVAGLALLAYGKLRK
;
A
#
# COMPACT_ATOMS: atom_id res chain seq x y z
N MET A 1 24.30 29.31 16.98
CA MET A 1 23.24 28.63 16.22
C MET A 1 21.94 29.28 16.67
N ARG A 2 21.03 29.60 15.74
CA ARG A 2 19.80 30.32 16.08
C ARG A 2 18.78 29.38 16.73
N LYS A 3 17.82 29.91 17.50
CA LYS A 3 16.77 29.08 18.16
C LYS A 3 16.00 28.24 17.14
N GLU A 4 15.71 28.81 15.97
CA GLU A 4 15.00 28.16 14.87
C GLU A 4 15.77 26.94 14.35
N SER A 5 17.10 26.97 14.34
CA SER A 5 17.94 25.85 13.89
C SER A 5 17.91 24.68 14.88
N TYR A 6 17.82 24.95 16.19
CA TYR A 6 17.64 23.91 17.20
C TYR A 6 16.25 23.28 17.12
N PHE A 7 15.19 24.08 16.94
CA PHE A 7 13.84 23.57 16.71
C PHE A 7 13.77 22.70 15.44
N PHE A 8 14.40 23.13 14.37
CA PHE A 8 14.49 22.37 13.12
C PHE A 8 15.19 21.03 13.33
N GLY A 9 16.34 21.02 14.04
CA GLY A 9 17.03 19.79 14.39
C GLY A 9 16.19 18.84 15.24
N ILE A 10 15.53 19.36 16.29
CA ILE A 10 14.61 18.58 17.14
C ILE A 10 13.48 17.96 16.32
N PHE A 11 12.87 18.74 15.42
CA PHE A 11 11.77 18.26 14.58
C PHE A 11 12.20 17.12 13.67
N PHE A 12 13.29 17.27 12.90
CA PHE A 12 13.70 16.24 11.94
C PHE A 12 14.27 14.99 12.61
N VAL A 13 15.05 15.14 13.69
CA VAL A 13 15.52 13.98 14.48
C VAL A 13 14.32 13.27 15.11
N GLY A 14 13.34 14.01 15.64
CA GLY A 14 12.11 13.44 16.21
C GLY A 14 11.26 12.70 15.18
N LEU A 15 11.06 13.30 14.00
CA LEU A 15 10.29 12.69 12.91
C LEU A 15 10.97 11.41 12.39
N TYR A 16 12.30 11.40 12.26
CA TYR A 16 13.07 10.21 11.94
C TYR A 16 12.91 9.10 12.98
N VAL A 17 12.96 9.43 14.28
CA VAL A 17 12.71 8.48 15.37
C VAL A 17 11.30 7.88 15.29
N VAL A 18 10.28 8.70 15.05
CA VAL A 18 8.89 8.22 14.90
C VAL A 18 8.76 7.28 13.70
N ALA A 19 9.33 7.66 12.55
CA ALA A 19 9.28 6.84 11.34
C ALA A 19 10.00 5.49 11.51
N THR A 20 11.17 5.49 12.13
CA THR A 20 11.93 4.25 12.38
C THR A 20 11.24 3.33 13.38
N LEU A 21 10.61 3.88 14.44
CA LEU A 21 9.80 3.10 15.37
C LEU A 21 8.56 2.50 14.70
N PHE A 22 7.88 3.26 13.84
CA PHE A 22 6.76 2.76 13.05
C PHE A 22 7.18 1.60 12.13
N GLN A 23 8.27 1.78 11.38
CA GLN A 23 8.83 0.71 10.54
C GLN A 23 9.24 -0.51 11.36
N MET A 24 9.80 -0.31 12.56
CA MET A 24 10.17 -1.39 13.47
C MET A 24 8.96 -2.23 13.88
N VAL A 25 7.84 -1.60 14.24
CA VAL A 25 6.60 -2.31 14.59
C VAL A 25 6.10 -3.13 13.41
N LEU A 26 6.07 -2.56 12.21
CA LEU A 26 5.67 -3.28 11.00
C LEU A 26 6.61 -4.45 10.70
N ARG A 27 7.92 -4.28 10.90
CA ARG A 27 8.90 -5.35 10.66
C ARG A 27 8.73 -6.50 11.65
N ILE A 28 8.36 -6.23 12.91
CA ILE A 28 8.05 -7.26 13.90
C ILE A 28 6.81 -8.06 13.47
N GLN A 29 5.78 -7.38 12.94
CA GLN A 29 4.53 -8.02 12.53
C GLN A 29 4.66 -8.80 11.21
N LEU A 30 5.39 -8.25 10.24
CA LEU A 30 5.48 -8.80 8.89
C LEU A 30 6.71 -9.66 8.64
N GLY A 31 7.74 -9.56 9.49
CA GLY A 31 9.03 -10.19 9.25
C GLY A 31 9.66 -9.72 7.93
N PRO A 32 10.31 -10.61 7.16
CA PRO A 32 10.91 -10.30 5.87
C PRO A 32 9.92 -9.80 4.80
N ARG A 33 8.61 -10.03 4.97
CA ARG A 33 7.59 -9.60 4.00
C ARG A 33 7.51 -8.08 3.87
N ILE A 34 7.96 -7.32 4.86
CA ILE A 34 7.95 -5.85 4.78
C ILE A 34 8.72 -5.36 3.55
N PHE A 35 9.79 -6.05 3.15
CA PHE A 35 10.62 -5.67 2.00
C PHE A 35 9.97 -5.95 0.64
N THR A 36 8.87 -6.70 0.62
CA THR A 36 8.10 -6.99 -0.61
C THR A 36 6.84 -6.15 -0.74
N VAL A 37 6.53 -5.33 0.28
CA VAL A 37 5.39 -4.41 0.25
C VAL A 37 5.70 -3.28 -0.75
N PRO A 38 4.82 -2.98 -1.72
CA PRO A 38 5.07 -1.96 -2.74
C PRO A 38 5.43 -0.59 -2.18
N ALA A 39 4.76 -0.16 -1.10
CA ALA A 39 5.04 1.09 -0.41
C ALA A 39 6.35 1.11 0.40
N TYR A 40 7.04 -0.02 0.57
CA TYR A 40 8.27 -0.06 1.37
C TYR A 40 9.41 0.72 0.74
N LEU A 41 9.60 0.64 -0.59
CA LEU A 41 10.69 1.35 -1.26
C LEU A 41 10.54 2.89 -1.16
N PRO A 42 9.36 3.48 -1.46
CA PRO A 42 9.12 4.90 -1.20
C PRO A 42 9.28 5.29 0.27
N TRP A 43 8.82 4.43 1.19
CA TRP A 43 8.98 4.66 2.63
C TRP A 43 10.45 4.69 3.05
N PHE A 44 11.25 3.72 2.58
CA PHE A 44 12.69 3.65 2.79
C PHE A 44 13.39 4.93 2.30
N SER A 45 13.05 5.39 1.10
CA SER A 45 13.58 6.65 0.57
C SER A 45 13.22 7.86 1.44
N LEU A 46 11.99 7.94 1.94
CA LEU A 46 11.59 8.99 2.87
C LEU A 46 12.43 8.95 4.16
N THR A 47 12.54 7.79 4.81
CA THR A 47 13.29 7.67 6.06
C THR A 47 14.76 8.03 5.88
N PHE A 48 15.33 7.68 4.73
CA PHE A 48 16.67 8.09 4.32
C PHE A 48 16.81 9.62 4.22
N PHE A 49 15.88 10.30 3.54
CA PHE A 49 15.91 11.77 3.45
C PHE A 49 15.74 12.45 4.80
N LEU A 50 14.90 11.89 5.69
CA LEU A 50 14.75 12.41 7.05
C LEU A 50 16.07 12.31 7.83
N ASP A 51 16.77 11.18 7.75
CA ASP A 51 18.06 10.98 8.41
C ASP A 51 19.15 11.91 7.85
N LEU A 52 19.18 12.12 6.52
CA LEU A 52 20.09 13.04 5.87
C LEU A 52 19.92 14.48 6.38
N ILE A 53 18.66 14.96 6.50
CA ILE A 53 18.36 16.30 7.01
C ILE A 53 18.71 16.40 8.50
N ALA A 54 18.37 15.37 9.29
CA ALA A 54 18.71 15.31 10.72
C ALA A 54 20.22 15.34 10.96
N SER A 55 20.98 14.56 10.18
CA SER A 55 22.44 14.53 10.19
C SER A 55 23.04 15.88 9.77
N GLY A 56 22.49 16.54 8.76
CA GLY A 56 22.90 17.89 8.36
C GLY A 56 22.73 18.92 9.48
N ALA A 57 21.65 18.84 10.26
CA ALA A 57 21.44 19.69 11.44
C ALA A 57 22.48 19.43 12.54
N LEU A 58 22.85 18.16 12.78
CA LEU A 58 23.89 17.77 13.74
C LEU A 58 25.29 18.24 13.32
N LEU A 59 25.67 18.06 12.06
CA LEU A 59 26.94 18.55 11.53
C LEU A 59 27.03 20.07 11.60
N SER A 60 25.95 20.77 11.27
CA SER A 60 25.87 22.23 11.43
C SER A 60 26.08 22.67 12.88
N TYR A 61 25.53 21.91 13.83
CA TYR A 61 25.74 22.15 15.25
C TYR A 61 27.20 21.93 15.68
N PHE A 62 27.85 20.85 15.25
CA PHE A 62 29.26 20.61 15.59
C PHE A 62 30.19 21.64 14.98
N HIS A 63 29.92 22.08 13.74
CA HIS A 63 30.65 23.17 13.13
C HIS A 63 30.49 24.46 13.96
N TYR A 64 29.27 24.80 14.37
CA TYR A 64 29.00 25.98 15.19
C TYR A 64 29.69 25.93 16.56
N LYS A 65 29.74 24.76 17.20
CA LYS A 65 30.40 24.56 18.50
C LYS A 65 31.92 24.32 18.40
N ASN A 66 32.47 24.35 17.18
CA ASN A 66 33.88 24.08 16.89
C ASN A 66 34.35 22.68 17.33
N TYR A 67 33.47 21.68 17.28
CA TYR A 67 33.80 20.28 17.59
C TYR A 67 34.40 19.57 16.37
N GLY A 68 35.63 19.94 15.99
CA GLY A 68 36.27 19.49 14.75
C GLY A 68 36.34 17.96 14.57
N LEU A 69 36.75 17.21 15.60
CA LEU A 69 36.81 15.74 15.52
C LEU A 69 35.42 15.10 15.36
N ALA A 70 34.41 15.61 16.06
CA ALA A 70 33.03 15.13 15.94
C ALA A 70 32.41 15.48 14.58
N LEU A 71 32.76 16.65 14.03
CA LEU A 71 32.35 17.06 12.69
C LEU A 71 32.93 16.13 11.62
N SER A 72 34.24 15.88 11.63
CA SER A 72 34.89 15.00 10.65
C SER A 72 34.41 13.55 10.75
N ALA A 73 34.27 13.01 11.96
CA ALA A 73 33.76 11.66 12.17
C ALA A 73 32.28 11.54 11.77
N GLY A 74 31.47 12.57 12.04
CA GLY A 74 30.08 12.64 11.61
C GLY A 74 29.94 12.70 10.08
N ILE A 75 30.78 13.47 9.38
CA ILE A 75 30.81 13.49 7.90
C ILE A 75 31.16 12.11 7.35
N LEU A 76 32.19 11.47 7.91
CA LEU A 76 32.61 10.13 7.47
C LEU A 76 31.51 9.09 7.70
N SER A 77 30.84 9.13 8.85
CA SER A 77 29.70 8.26 9.16
C SER A 77 28.52 8.50 8.22
N LEU A 78 28.21 9.76 7.89
CA LEU A 78 27.17 10.09 6.93
C LEU A 78 27.51 9.54 5.53
N LEU A 79 28.75 9.67 5.07
CA LEU A 79 29.19 9.11 3.78
C LEU A 79 29.05 7.57 3.74
N ALA A 80 29.39 6.88 4.83
CA ALA A 80 29.21 5.44 4.93
C ALA A 80 27.74 5.03 4.89
N LEU A 81 26.86 5.76 5.59
CA LEU A 81 25.41 5.55 5.55
C LEU A 81 24.84 5.79 4.15
N LEU A 82 25.21 6.89 3.49
CA LEU A 82 24.81 7.19 2.11
C LEU A 82 25.19 6.05 1.15
N CYS A 83 26.39 5.48 1.31
CA CYS A 83 26.85 4.34 0.52
C CYS A 83 26.02 3.09 0.80
N GLN A 84 25.78 2.78 2.09
CA GLN A 84 24.96 1.64 2.48
C GLN A 84 23.52 1.76 1.96
N ASP A 85 22.90 2.93 2.09
CA ASP A 85 21.53 3.17 1.67
C ASP A 85 21.38 3.12 0.15
N PHE A 86 22.39 3.58 -0.60
CA PHE A 86 22.43 3.40 -2.05
C PHE A 86 22.48 1.91 -2.45
N ILE A 87 23.28 1.11 -1.74
CA ILE A 87 23.35 -0.35 -1.96
C ILE A 87 22.02 -1.01 -1.61
N ILE A 88 21.41 -0.67 -0.47
CA ILE A 88 20.10 -1.21 -0.06
C ILE A 88 19.02 -0.80 -1.06
N TYR A 89 19.00 0.47 -1.49
CA TYR A 89 18.06 0.94 -2.50
C TYR A 89 18.22 0.17 -3.81
N SER A 90 19.46 0.00 -4.30
CA SER A 90 19.75 -0.76 -5.52
C SER A 90 19.37 -2.23 -5.39
N LEU A 91 19.58 -2.82 -4.21
CA LEU A 91 19.16 -4.18 -3.89
C LEU A 91 17.63 -4.33 -3.86
N LEU A 92 16.90 -3.34 -3.35
CA LEU A 92 15.44 -3.37 -3.27
C LEU A 92 14.78 -3.06 -4.62
N ALA A 93 15.28 -2.06 -5.34
CA ALA A 93 14.71 -1.56 -6.57
C ALA A 93 15.12 -2.35 -7.82
N ARG A 94 16.38 -2.83 -7.86
CA ARG A 94 17.00 -3.45 -9.05
C ARG A 94 17.58 -4.84 -8.79
N ARG A 95 17.63 -5.30 -7.54
CA ARG A 95 18.29 -6.56 -7.13
C ARG A 95 19.79 -6.60 -7.46
N GLU A 96 20.41 -5.43 -7.53
CA GLU A 96 21.83 -5.26 -7.82
C GLU A 96 22.65 -4.99 -6.55
N LEU A 97 23.97 -5.07 -6.65
CA LEU A 97 24.94 -4.70 -5.60
C LEU A 97 24.84 -5.47 -4.27
N GLY A 98 24.06 -6.56 -4.21
CA GLY A 98 23.90 -7.36 -2.99
C GLY A 98 25.20 -7.93 -2.44
N GLU A 99 26.21 -8.16 -3.29
CA GLU A 99 27.55 -8.63 -2.89
C GLU A 99 28.31 -7.60 -2.04
N TYR A 100 28.01 -6.30 -2.18
CA TYR A 100 28.64 -5.23 -1.42
C TYR A 100 27.93 -4.90 -0.10
N TYR A 101 26.73 -5.46 0.13
CA TYR A 101 25.93 -5.16 1.32
C TYR A 101 26.68 -5.41 2.62
N GLN A 102 27.41 -6.54 2.70
CA GLN A 102 28.19 -6.88 3.90
C GLN A 102 29.32 -5.89 4.15
N SER A 103 30.08 -5.53 3.11
CA SER A 103 31.16 -4.54 3.21
C SER A 103 30.63 -3.18 3.65
N ALA A 104 29.46 -2.77 3.15
CA ALA A 104 28.81 -1.52 3.54
C ALA A 104 28.41 -1.52 5.02
N VAL A 105 27.85 -2.64 5.52
CA VAL A 105 27.52 -2.79 6.94
C VAL A 105 28.76 -2.61 7.82
N PHE A 106 29.89 -3.26 7.50
CA PHE A 106 31.13 -3.11 8.27
C PHE A 106 31.69 -1.68 8.19
N ALA A 107 31.59 -1.01 7.05
CA ALA A 107 31.99 0.39 6.91
C ALA A 107 31.17 1.31 7.83
N VAL A 108 29.85 1.11 7.90
CA VAL A 108 28.97 1.86 8.80
C VAL A 108 29.28 1.57 10.27
N LEU A 109 29.49 0.31 10.65
CA LEU A 109 29.87 -0.04 12.02
C LEU A 109 31.21 0.58 12.42
N GLY A 110 32.21 0.51 11.54
CA GLY A 110 33.53 1.09 11.79
C GLY A 110 33.48 2.62 11.95
N THR A 111 32.75 3.31 11.08
CA THR A 111 32.58 4.76 11.18
C THR A 111 31.73 5.18 12.38
N ALA A 112 30.74 4.37 12.79
CA ALA A 112 29.98 4.60 14.01
C ALA A 112 30.86 4.50 15.27
N VAL A 113 31.81 3.55 15.32
CA VAL A 113 32.81 3.47 16.40
C VAL A 113 33.69 4.72 16.42
N LEU A 114 34.23 5.15 15.27
CA LEU A 114 35.04 6.38 15.19
C LEU A 114 34.26 7.61 15.65
N TYR A 115 32.99 7.70 15.26
CA TYR A 115 32.10 8.77 15.68
C TYR A 115 31.82 8.72 17.19
N GLY A 116 31.58 7.54 17.75
CA GLY A 116 31.44 7.34 19.19
C GLY A 116 32.69 7.74 19.99
N ILE A 117 33.89 7.40 19.51
CA ILE A 117 35.18 7.84 20.08
C ILE A 117 35.25 9.36 20.09
N SER A 118 34.95 9.99 18.96
CA SER A 118 35.02 11.45 18.84
C SER A 118 34.10 12.16 19.85
N LEU A 119 32.89 11.66 20.09
CA LEU A 119 31.95 12.27 21.04
C LEU A 119 32.33 12.01 22.50
N THR A 120 33.00 10.89 22.78
CA THR A 120 33.36 10.47 24.15
C THR A 120 34.65 11.12 24.64
N PHE A 121 35.64 11.25 23.76
CA PHE A 121 37.02 11.60 24.14
C PHE A 121 37.48 12.99 23.67
N SER A 122 36.77 13.64 22.74
CA SER A 122 37.09 15.00 22.28
C SER A 122 36.43 16.10 23.13
N GLN A 123 36.58 17.37 22.71
CA GLN A 123 35.92 18.53 23.31
C GLN A 123 34.39 18.40 23.39
N ALA A 124 33.76 17.59 22.54
CA ALA A 124 32.32 17.31 22.60
C ALA A 124 31.88 16.68 23.94
N LYS A 125 32.79 16.01 24.67
CA LYS A 125 32.52 15.34 25.95
C LYS A 125 32.05 16.28 27.06
N GLU A 126 32.31 17.57 26.93
CA GLU A 126 31.85 18.60 27.88
C GLU A 126 30.32 18.69 27.92
N ARG A 127 29.63 18.21 26.89
CA ARG A 127 28.17 18.03 26.89
C ARG A 127 27.83 16.62 27.31
N VAL A 128 27.22 16.49 28.49
CA VAL A 128 26.82 15.19 29.10
C VAL A 128 26.07 14.30 28.11
N TRP A 129 25.12 14.87 27.36
CA TRP A 129 24.31 14.14 26.39
C TRP A 129 25.10 13.67 25.15
N LEU A 130 26.07 14.45 24.67
CA LEU A 130 26.95 14.01 23.57
C LEU A 130 27.90 12.91 24.03
N LYS A 131 28.43 13.00 25.25
CA LYS A 131 29.23 11.93 25.85
C LYS A 131 28.41 10.64 25.98
N ALA A 132 27.15 10.74 26.42
CA ALA A 132 26.24 9.59 26.49
C ALA A 132 25.99 8.98 25.10
N VAL A 133 25.74 9.79 24.08
CA VAL A 133 25.66 9.31 22.68
C VAL A 133 26.92 8.55 22.30
N GLY A 134 28.09 9.11 22.56
CA GLY A 134 29.37 8.49 22.22
C GLY A 134 29.55 7.12 22.86
N ILE A 135 29.20 6.97 24.15
CA ILE A 135 29.28 5.70 24.87
C ILE A 135 28.32 4.65 24.27
N PHE A 136 27.07 5.04 23.96
CA PHE A 136 26.10 4.14 23.34
C PHE A 136 26.52 3.70 21.92
N MET A 137 27.08 4.61 21.12
CA MET A 137 27.59 4.29 19.79
C MET A 137 28.79 3.33 19.85
N LEU A 138 29.71 3.54 20.80
CA LEU A 138 30.85 2.66 21.03
C LEU A 138 30.41 1.25 21.42
N SER A 139 29.58 1.14 22.46
CA SER A 139 29.16 -0.17 22.98
C SER A 139 28.38 -0.96 21.94
N SER A 140 27.38 -0.33 21.30
CA SER A 140 26.59 -0.99 20.25
C SER A 140 27.42 -1.33 19.01
N GLY A 141 28.35 -0.46 18.59
CA GLY A 141 29.23 -0.71 17.45
C GLY A 141 30.13 -1.94 17.63
N PHE A 142 30.79 -2.07 18.79
CA PHE A 142 31.62 -3.25 19.08
C PHE A 142 30.80 -4.54 19.15
N ILE A 143 29.66 -4.51 19.85
CA ILE A 143 28.78 -5.69 19.99
C ILE A 143 28.24 -6.12 18.62
N LEU A 144 27.73 -5.19 17.81
CA LEU A 144 27.19 -5.50 16.49
C LEU A 144 28.29 -6.05 15.56
N THR A 145 29.50 -5.50 15.61
CA THR A 145 30.64 -6.00 14.80
C THR A 145 31.02 -7.43 15.19
N ALA A 146 31.06 -7.74 16.49
CA ALA A 146 31.34 -9.09 16.98
C ALA A 146 30.26 -10.10 16.53
N ILE A 147 28.97 -9.74 16.65
CA ILE A 147 27.86 -10.63 16.26
C ILE A 147 27.83 -10.84 14.74
N TRP A 148 27.99 -9.79 13.95
CA TRP A 148 28.10 -9.91 12.49
C TRP A 148 29.25 -10.84 12.08
N THR A 149 30.42 -10.68 12.70
CA THR A 149 31.59 -11.54 12.45
C THR A 149 31.29 -13.00 12.83
N TRP A 150 30.61 -13.25 13.95
CA TRP A 150 30.23 -14.60 14.36
C TRP A 150 29.19 -15.22 13.41
N GLN A 151 28.21 -14.45 12.97
CA GLN A 151 27.17 -14.91 12.04
C GLN A 151 27.78 -15.35 10.69
N LEU A 152 28.78 -14.62 10.18
CA LEU A 152 29.45 -14.95 8.91
C LEU A 152 30.30 -16.23 8.98
N ASN A 153 30.83 -16.56 10.15
CA ASN A 153 31.72 -17.72 10.34
C ASN A 153 30.98 -18.99 10.82
N THR A 154 29.70 -18.89 11.16
CA THR A 154 28.90 -20.03 11.65
C THR A 154 28.25 -20.75 10.47
N LEU A 155 28.32 -22.10 10.41
CA LEU A 155 27.59 -22.93 9.43
C LEU A 155 26.24 -23.46 9.93
N ASP A 156 26.01 -23.43 11.24
CA ASP A 156 24.76 -23.85 11.89
C ASP A 156 23.62 -22.85 11.61
N ALA A 157 22.56 -23.33 10.95
CA ALA A 157 21.39 -22.53 10.59
C ALA A 157 20.56 -22.08 11.81
N SER A 158 20.45 -22.91 12.86
CA SER A 158 19.72 -22.59 14.09
C SER A 158 20.42 -21.47 14.87
N LEU A 159 21.74 -21.59 15.00
CA LEU A 159 22.56 -20.56 15.64
C LEU A 159 22.53 -19.25 14.83
N ARG A 160 22.60 -19.30 13.49
CA ARG A 160 22.44 -18.09 12.65
C ARG A 160 21.12 -17.37 12.88
N GLY A 161 19.99 -18.11 12.96
CA GLY A 161 18.68 -17.51 13.23
C GLY A 161 18.60 -16.86 14.62
N THR A 162 19.22 -17.49 15.62
CA THR A 162 19.32 -16.92 16.98
C THR A 162 20.14 -15.64 16.98
N LEU A 163 21.31 -15.65 16.35
CA LEU A 163 22.18 -14.46 16.23
C LEU A 163 21.48 -13.33 15.47
N GLU A 164 20.71 -13.63 14.44
CA GLU A 164 19.93 -12.62 13.71
C GLU A 164 18.88 -11.95 14.62
N ASN A 165 18.16 -12.71 15.44
CA ASN A 165 17.21 -12.15 16.41
C ASN A 165 17.89 -11.24 17.44
N VAL A 166 19.06 -11.64 17.95
CA VAL A 166 19.86 -10.82 18.88
C VAL A 166 20.32 -9.54 18.20
N LEU A 167 20.84 -9.65 16.97
CA LEU A 167 21.29 -8.50 16.17
C LEU A 167 20.15 -7.51 15.94
N GLN A 168 18.98 -8.01 15.55
CA GLN A 168 17.78 -7.18 15.43
C GLN A 168 17.40 -6.51 16.75
N GLY A 169 17.46 -7.22 17.88
CA GLY A 169 17.18 -6.66 19.20
C GLY A 169 18.10 -5.49 19.54
N ILE A 170 19.41 -5.65 19.32
CA ILE A 170 20.41 -4.60 19.58
C ILE A 170 20.22 -3.43 18.62
N SER A 171 20.02 -3.68 17.32
CA SER A 171 19.72 -2.63 16.34
C SER A 171 18.44 -1.85 16.65
N ARG A 172 17.50 -2.40 17.43
CA ARG A 172 16.33 -1.66 17.91
C ARG A 172 16.67 -0.76 19.10
N ALA A 173 17.54 -1.23 19.99
CA ALA A 173 17.99 -0.45 21.14
C ALA A 173 18.78 0.81 20.75
N THR A 174 19.37 0.85 19.56
CA THR A 174 20.10 2.03 19.06
C THR A 174 19.20 3.24 18.80
N VAL A 175 17.86 3.11 18.80
CA VAL A 175 16.93 4.25 18.68
C VAL A 175 17.09 5.27 19.82
N VAL A 176 17.70 4.87 20.94
CA VAL A 176 18.06 5.76 22.05
C VAL A 176 19.07 6.83 21.60
N ILE A 177 19.97 6.53 20.66
CA ILE A 177 21.02 7.46 20.19
C ILE A 177 20.42 8.76 19.64
N PRO A 178 19.52 8.76 18.63
CA PRO A 178 18.89 9.99 18.15
C PRO A 178 18.04 10.69 19.21
N MET A 179 17.42 9.97 20.16
CA MET A 179 16.71 10.60 21.29
C MET A 179 17.65 11.41 22.18
N LEU A 180 18.87 10.93 22.44
CA LEU A 180 19.86 11.68 23.23
C LEU A 180 20.33 12.96 22.50
N PHE A 181 20.38 12.95 21.16
CA PHE A 181 20.62 14.17 20.39
C PHE A 181 19.48 15.20 20.53
N ILE A 182 18.22 14.75 20.58
CA ILE A 182 17.06 15.62 20.85
C ILE A 182 17.21 16.29 22.22
N VAL A 183 17.54 15.50 23.25
CA VAL A 183 17.75 16.01 24.61
C VAL A 183 18.90 17.02 24.64
N ASN A 184 19.99 16.77 23.90
CA ASN A 184 21.09 17.72 23.76
C ASN A 184 20.61 19.05 23.14
N PHE A 185 19.88 19.02 22.03
CA PHE A 185 19.34 20.23 21.41
C PHE A 185 18.34 20.97 22.30
N TRP A 186 17.53 20.25 23.07
CA TRP A 186 16.59 20.86 24.01
C TRP A 186 17.32 21.56 25.16
N HIS A 187 18.39 20.95 25.68
CA HIS A 187 19.25 21.57 26.69
C HIS A 187 19.96 22.83 26.17
N GLU A 188 20.48 22.77 24.94
CA GLU A 188 21.07 23.91 24.24
C GLU A 188 20.05 25.05 24.02
N LEU A 189 18.82 24.73 23.63
CA LEU A 189 17.75 25.71 23.43
C LEU A 189 17.39 26.44 24.73
N LYS A 190 17.40 25.73 25.87
CA LYS A 190 17.14 26.31 27.20
C LYS A 190 18.27 27.18 27.73
N THR A 191 19.52 26.83 27.40
CA THR A 191 20.72 27.50 27.91
C THR A 191 21.24 28.60 26.98
N ALA A 192 20.69 28.70 25.76
CA ALA A 192 20.97 29.78 24.83
C ALA A 192 20.58 31.14 25.44
N LYS A 193 21.59 31.86 25.98
CA LYS A 193 21.46 33.27 26.37
C LYS A 193 20.91 34.07 25.19
N VAL A 194 20.04 35.04 25.49
CA VAL A 194 19.50 36.01 24.53
C VAL A 194 20.62 36.98 24.13
N GLU A 195 21.67 36.49 23.48
CA GLU A 195 22.81 37.29 23.05
C GLU A 195 22.86 37.30 21.52
N GLY A 196 22.44 38.45 20.97
CA GLY A 196 23.03 39.03 19.76
C GLY A 196 22.73 38.37 18.41
N LYS A 197 21.49 38.51 17.92
CA LYS A 197 21.10 38.87 16.53
C LYS A 197 19.60 38.64 16.35
N ASN A 198 18.78 39.55 16.86
CA ASN A 198 17.33 39.61 16.65
C ASN A 198 16.97 40.10 15.23
N SER A 199 17.67 39.62 14.19
CA SER A 199 17.17 39.74 12.83
C SER A 199 16.47 38.43 12.52
N PRO A 200 15.13 38.41 12.35
CA PRO A 200 14.44 37.20 11.93
C PRO A 200 15.17 36.60 10.72
N LEU A 201 15.22 35.27 10.62
CA LEU A 201 15.60 34.63 9.36
C LEU A 201 14.83 35.33 8.23
N SER A 202 15.48 35.58 7.10
CA SER A 202 14.81 36.21 5.96
C SER A 202 13.48 35.48 5.70
N PRO A 203 12.40 36.20 5.34
CA PRO A 203 11.08 35.60 5.14
C PRO A 203 11.10 34.36 4.23
N TRP A 204 11.99 34.35 3.23
CA TRP A 204 12.18 33.20 2.35
C TRP A 204 12.78 31.97 3.06
N ARG A 205 13.74 32.12 3.98
CA ARG A 205 14.34 31.00 4.73
C ARG A 205 13.36 30.39 5.71
N THR A 206 12.59 31.22 6.41
CA THR A 206 11.52 30.75 7.30
C THR A 206 10.40 30.07 6.53
N GLY A 207 10.02 30.61 5.36
CA GLY A 207 9.07 29.97 4.45
C GLY A 207 9.55 28.60 3.96
N LEU A 208 10.80 28.48 3.51
CA LEU A 208 11.38 27.20 3.08
C LEU A 208 11.48 26.18 4.20
N MET A 209 11.88 26.58 5.40
CA MET A 209 11.93 25.68 6.56
C MET A 209 10.53 25.19 6.92
N ALA A 210 9.53 26.08 6.96
CA ALA A 210 8.15 25.72 7.25
C ALA A 210 7.55 24.78 6.18
N LEU A 211 7.81 25.07 4.90
CA LEU A 211 7.42 24.21 3.79
C LEU A 211 8.10 22.84 3.90
N GLY A 212 9.41 22.80 4.14
CA GLY A 212 10.16 21.56 4.32
C GLY A 212 9.63 20.72 5.48
N THR A 213 9.32 21.33 6.63
CA THR A 213 8.73 20.62 7.78
C THR A 213 7.34 20.09 7.49
N LEU A 214 6.49 20.88 6.79
CA LEU A 214 5.14 20.46 6.43
C LEU A 214 5.17 19.32 5.42
N THR A 215 5.99 19.44 4.38
CA THR A 215 6.18 18.39 3.37
C THR A 215 6.72 17.12 4.00
N ALA A 216 7.73 17.20 4.87
CA ALA A 216 8.26 16.03 5.56
C ALA A 216 7.20 15.33 6.44
N LEU A 217 6.40 16.12 7.18
CA LEU A 217 5.32 15.60 8.01
C LEU A 217 4.23 14.91 7.17
N VAL A 218 3.73 15.61 6.14
CA VAL A 218 2.68 15.11 5.25
C VAL A 218 3.15 13.85 4.52
N SER A 219 4.35 13.85 3.94
CA SER A 219 4.92 12.68 3.28
C SER A 219 5.09 11.50 4.23
N SER A 220 5.52 11.73 5.48
CA SER A 220 5.63 10.68 6.50
C SER A 220 4.28 10.08 6.86
N VAL A 221 3.25 10.90 6.96
CA VAL A 221 1.90 10.41 7.26
C VAL A 221 1.33 9.64 6.06
N LEU A 222 1.41 10.20 4.85
CA LEU A 222 0.85 9.59 3.64
C LEU A 222 1.55 8.27 3.27
N LEU A 223 2.89 8.27 3.22
CA LEU A 223 3.65 7.06 2.93
C LEU A 223 3.55 6.04 4.07
N GLY A 224 3.46 6.49 5.32
CA GLY A 224 3.29 5.61 6.48
C GLY A 224 1.93 4.92 6.45
N GLN A 225 0.86 5.66 6.15
CA GLN A 225 -0.46 5.08 5.94
C GLN A 225 -0.48 4.12 4.76
N ARG A 226 0.16 4.46 3.64
CA ARG A 226 0.23 3.57 2.48
C ARG A 226 0.99 2.29 2.82
N LEU A 227 2.12 2.41 3.51
CA LEU A 227 2.89 1.27 3.99
C LEU A 227 2.05 0.40 4.93
N LEU A 228 1.34 1.00 5.89
CA LEU A 228 0.44 0.28 6.80
C LEU A 228 -0.71 -0.39 6.04
N SER A 229 -1.33 0.31 5.09
CA SER A 229 -2.41 -0.23 4.27
C SER A 229 -1.93 -1.43 3.48
N ASP A 230 -0.85 -1.30 2.70
CA ASP A 230 -0.29 -2.40 1.93
C ASP A 230 0.21 -3.55 2.83
N SER A 231 0.54 -3.25 4.09
CA SER A 231 0.93 -4.23 5.12
C SER A 231 -0.27 -4.97 5.75
N LEU A 232 -1.40 -4.28 5.93
CA LEU A 232 -2.61 -4.80 6.55
C LEU A 232 -3.57 -5.42 5.54
N MET A 233 -3.44 -5.09 4.25
CA MET A 233 -4.17 -5.77 3.20
C MET A 233 -3.79 -7.25 3.26
N PRO A 234 -4.73 -8.17 3.58
CA PRO A 234 -4.49 -9.56 3.26
C PRO A 234 -4.19 -9.58 1.77
N VAL A 235 -3.08 -10.23 1.38
CA VAL A 235 -2.85 -10.52 -0.04
C VAL A 235 -4.13 -11.18 -0.51
N GLN A 236 -4.91 -10.46 -1.33
CA GLN A 236 -6.17 -10.97 -1.84
C GLN A 236 -5.87 -12.37 -2.36
N PRO A 237 -6.46 -13.44 -1.79
CA PRO A 237 -6.26 -14.77 -2.32
C PRO A 237 -6.58 -14.64 -3.80
N HIS A 238 -5.63 -14.98 -4.68
CA HIS A 238 -5.85 -14.91 -6.11
C HIS A 238 -7.19 -15.58 -6.37
N ALA A 239 -8.18 -14.79 -6.81
CA ALA A 239 -9.53 -15.29 -6.99
C ALA A 239 -9.40 -16.55 -7.84
N VAL A 240 -9.78 -17.70 -7.27
CA VAL A 240 -9.46 -18.98 -7.87
C VAL A 240 -10.18 -19.05 -9.21
N SER A 241 -9.42 -18.99 -10.30
CA SER A 241 -9.96 -18.96 -11.65
C SER A 241 -10.69 -20.27 -11.95
N GLU A 242 -11.69 -20.24 -12.84
CA GLU A 242 -12.38 -21.46 -13.27
C GLU A 242 -11.41 -22.48 -13.88
N LYS A 243 -10.40 -21.99 -14.60
CA LYS A 243 -9.29 -22.79 -15.13
C LYS A 243 -8.48 -23.47 -14.01
N ALA A 244 -8.13 -22.74 -12.95
CA ALA A 244 -7.41 -23.30 -11.80
C ALA A 244 -8.23 -24.41 -11.13
N ARG A 245 -9.55 -24.20 -10.96
CA ARG A 245 -10.48 -25.22 -10.43
C ARG A 245 -10.51 -26.45 -11.32
N ALA A 246 -10.67 -26.27 -12.63
CA ALA A 246 -10.72 -27.37 -13.59
C ALA A 246 -9.41 -28.18 -13.63
N LEU A 247 -8.25 -27.51 -13.53
CA LEU A 247 -6.97 -28.19 -13.44
C LEU A 247 -6.82 -28.97 -12.13
N ALA A 248 -7.13 -28.34 -10.99
CA ALA A 248 -7.01 -28.97 -9.68
C ALA A 248 -8.03 -30.09 -9.43
N ALA A 249 -9.21 -30.04 -10.07
CA ALA A 249 -10.23 -31.09 -9.98
C ALA A 249 -9.74 -32.47 -10.47
N ARG A 250 -8.66 -32.49 -11.28
CA ARG A 250 -8.01 -33.74 -11.74
C ARG A 250 -7.13 -34.37 -10.67
N PHE A 251 -6.85 -33.67 -9.57
CA PHE A 251 -5.98 -34.09 -8.49
C PHE A 251 -6.79 -34.21 -7.19
N GLU A 252 -6.51 -35.24 -6.41
CA GLU A 252 -7.09 -35.46 -5.10
C GLU A 252 -6.65 -34.36 -4.12
N ALA A 253 -7.62 -33.70 -3.46
CA ALA A 253 -7.35 -32.70 -2.43
C ALA A 253 -7.00 -33.40 -1.12
N ARG A 254 -5.84 -33.09 -0.56
CA ARG A 254 -5.41 -33.66 0.73
C ARG A 254 -4.79 -32.59 1.64
N MET A 255 -4.70 -32.94 2.92
CA MET A 255 -4.04 -32.14 3.94
C MET A 255 -3.25 -33.07 4.86
N TYR A 256 -2.01 -32.70 5.14
CA TYR A 256 -1.19 -33.34 6.16
C TYR A 256 -1.16 -32.46 7.41
N THR A 257 -1.12 -33.08 8.58
CA THR A 257 -0.98 -32.40 9.88
C THR A 257 0.05 -33.16 10.71
N ASN A 258 1.08 -32.45 11.17
CA ASN A 258 2.13 -33.07 11.98
C ASN A 258 1.78 -33.07 13.48
N SER A 259 2.67 -33.63 14.31
CA SER A 259 2.49 -33.67 15.78
C SER A 259 2.50 -32.30 16.44
N GLN A 260 3.02 -31.27 15.76
CA GLN A 260 3.04 -29.87 16.23
C GLN A 260 1.78 -29.10 15.81
N SER A 261 0.80 -29.76 15.20
CA SER A 261 -0.41 -29.16 14.62
C SER A 261 -0.15 -28.21 13.45
N ASP A 262 1.05 -28.24 12.86
CA ASP A 262 1.31 -27.56 11.59
C ASP A 262 0.62 -28.32 10.45
N THR A 263 0.13 -27.59 9.44
CA THR A 263 -0.63 -28.18 8.33
C THR A 263 -0.03 -27.87 6.98
N LEU A 264 -0.07 -28.85 6.07
CA LEU A 264 0.28 -28.68 4.66
C LEU A 264 -0.86 -29.17 3.78
N ARG A 265 -1.44 -28.25 3.01
CA ARG A 265 -2.42 -28.59 1.96
C ARG A 265 -1.68 -29.01 0.70
N TYR A 266 -2.12 -30.09 0.08
CA TYR A 266 -1.51 -30.56 -1.16
C TYR A 266 -2.53 -31.23 -2.07
N ARG A 267 -2.14 -31.34 -3.34
CA ARG A 267 -2.85 -32.08 -4.38
C ARG A 267 -2.04 -33.29 -4.80
N LEU A 268 -2.68 -34.44 -4.91
CA LEU A 268 -2.06 -35.70 -5.29
C LEU A 268 -2.70 -36.25 -6.55
N MET A 269 -1.88 -36.76 -7.48
CA MET A 269 -2.36 -37.52 -8.63
C MET A 269 -1.58 -38.82 -8.74
N PRO A 270 -2.22 -39.98 -8.52
CA PRO A 270 -1.63 -41.29 -8.78
C PRO A 270 -1.32 -41.52 -10.27
N PRO A 271 -0.48 -42.52 -10.63
CA PRO A 271 -0.33 -42.96 -12.01
C PRO A 271 -1.67 -43.42 -12.62
N LEU A 272 -1.76 -43.46 -13.95
CA LEU A 272 -2.91 -44.10 -14.61
C LEU A 272 -2.93 -45.59 -14.24
N ASP A 273 -4.11 -46.12 -13.93
CA ASP A 273 -4.33 -47.53 -13.61
C ASP A 273 -3.37 -48.06 -12.51
N TYR A 274 -3.25 -47.30 -11.42
CA TYR A 274 -2.36 -47.61 -10.30
C TYR A 274 -2.52 -49.05 -9.79
N ASP A 275 -1.42 -49.81 -9.84
CA ASP A 275 -1.32 -51.18 -9.33
C ASP A 275 -0.42 -51.21 -8.08
N PRO A 276 -0.97 -51.49 -6.88
CA PRO A 276 -0.20 -51.47 -5.63
C PRO A 276 0.92 -52.52 -5.58
N THR A 277 0.96 -53.49 -6.49
CA THR A 277 2.06 -54.47 -6.57
C THR A 277 3.31 -53.91 -7.26
N GLN A 278 3.18 -52.81 -8.00
CA GLN A 278 4.27 -52.14 -8.72
C GLN A 278 4.76 -50.92 -7.96
N ARG A 279 6.06 -50.62 -8.09
CA ARG A 279 6.69 -49.43 -7.50
C ARG A 279 6.76 -48.29 -8.51
N TYR A 280 6.24 -47.12 -8.14
CA TYR A 280 6.18 -45.94 -9.02
C TYR A 280 7.04 -44.78 -8.51
N PRO A 281 7.61 -43.94 -9.41
CA PRO A 281 8.24 -42.70 -9.02
C PRO A 281 7.27 -41.69 -8.38
N LEU A 282 7.84 -40.73 -7.66
CA LEU A 282 7.14 -39.54 -7.17
C LEU A 282 7.78 -38.27 -7.76
N VAL A 283 6.97 -37.38 -8.32
CA VAL A 283 7.40 -36.05 -8.77
C VAL A 283 6.82 -34.98 -7.85
N LEU A 284 7.68 -34.34 -7.08
CA LEU A 284 7.37 -33.15 -6.27
C LEU A 284 7.33 -31.92 -7.19
N CYS A 285 6.13 -31.38 -7.39
CA CYS A 285 5.86 -30.25 -8.26
C CYS A 285 5.67 -28.97 -7.43
N LEU A 286 6.69 -28.13 -7.39
CA LEU A 286 6.70 -26.89 -6.60
C LEU A 286 6.18 -25.71 -7.43
N HIS A 287 5.21 -24.98 -6.86
CA HIS A 287 4.56 -23.86 -7.54
C HIS A 287 5.41 -22.57 -7.51
N HIS A 288 5.15 -21.64 -8.43
CA HIS A 288 5.78 -20.31 -8.42
C HIS A 288 5.20 -19.42 -7.31
N GLY A 289 5.91 -18.34 -6.94
CA GLY A 289 5.56 -17.49 -5.79
C GLY A 289 4.25 -16.69 -5.92
N GLY A 290 3.52 -16.82 -7.03
CA GLY A 290 2.22 -16.16 -7.22
C GLY A 290 1.03 -17.00 -6.76
N THR A 291 1.26 -18.26 -6.36
CA THR A 291 0.18 -19.23 -6.04
C THR A 291 0.26 -19.78 -4.61
N HIS A 292 0.95 -19.04 -3.73
CA HIS A 292 0.84 -19.27 -2.29
C HIS A 292 -0.61 -19.13 -1.83
N GLY A 293 -0.99 -19.87 -0.79
CA GLY A 293 -2.35 -19.80 -0.28
C GLY A 293 -2.74 -20.97 0.60
N VAL A 294 -4.04 -21.04 0.86
CA VAL A 294 -4.69 -22.09 1.66
C VAL A 294 -5.91 -22.69 0.95
N ASP A 295 -6.18 -22.28 -0.29
CA ASP A 295 -7.32 -22.70 -1.10
C ASP A 295 -7.19 -24.14 -1.63
N ASN A 296 -5.98 -24.70 -1.61
CA ASN A 296 -5.62 -26.00 -2.15
C ASN A 296 -5.97 -26.15 -3.64
N ILE A 297 -5.97 -25.08 -4.45
CA ILE A 297 -6.29 -25.12 -5.88
C ILE A 297 -5.20 -24.47 -6.73
N ASN A 298 -4.84 -23.22 -6.43
CA ASN A 298 -3.97 -22.38 -7.26
C ASN A 298 -2.57 -22.97 -7.46
N GLN A 299 -2.05 -23.77 -6.52
CA GLN A 299 -0.73 -24.37 -6.66
C GLN A 299 -0.63 -25.35 -7.83
N VAL A 300 -1.76 -25.93 -8.26
CA VAL A 300 -1.78 -26.83 -9.42
C VAL A 300 -1.51 -26.04 -10.69
N GLU A 301 -2.24 -24.95 -10.93
CA GLU A 301 -1.98 -24.08 -12.08
C GLU A 301 -0.58 -23.44 -12.02
N GLY A 302 -0.14 -23.04 -10.83
CA GLY A 302 1.16 -22.41 -10.61
C GLY A 302 2.37 -23.33 -10.67
N SER A 303 2.20 -24.62 -11.01
CA SER A 303 3.29 -25.59 -11.09
C SER A 303 3.35 -26.24 -12.48
N PHE A 304 4.32 -27.14 -12.68
CA PHE A 304 4.38 -27.98 -13.89
C PHE A 304 3.47 -29.22 -13.83
N ALA A 305 2.74 -29.42 -12.74
CA ALA A 305 1.85 -30.57 -12.58
C ALA A 305 0.81 -30.70 -13.72
N PRO A 306 0.17 -29.63 -14.24
CA PRO A 306 -0.78 -29.72 -15.35
C PRO A 306 -0.17 -30.28 -16.64
N PHE A 307 1.10 -29.96 -16.90
CA PHE A 307 1.84 -30.47 -18.05
C PHE A 307 2.11 -31.96 -17.90
N LEU A 308 2.59 -32.39 -16.73
CA LEU A 308 2.85 -33.80 -16.42
C LEU A 308 1.57 -34.63 -16.36
N ALA A 309 0.47 -34.04 -15.91
CA ALA A 309 -0.82 -34.70 -15.78
C ALA A 309 -1.50 -35.01 -17.12
N ASN A 310 -1.00 -34.51 -18.25
CA ASN A 310 -1.54 -34.86 -19.57
C ASN A 310 -1.49 -36.39 -19.79
N TYR A 311 -2.55 -36.94 -20.39
CA TYR A 311 -2.71 -38.36 -20.67
C TYR A 311 -1.46 -39.00 -21.31
N ASN A 312 -0.87 -38.36 -22.32
CA ASN A 312 0.32 -38.92 -23.00
C ASN A 312 1.53 -39.05 -22.06
N ASN A 313 1.74 -38.07 -21.18
CA ASN A 313 2.84 -38.08 -20.23
C ASN A 313 2.59 -39.12 -19.13
N ARG A 314 1.37 -39.18 -18.58
CA ARG A 314 1.02 -40.16 -17.54
C ARG A 314 1.09 -41.61 -18.05
N ARG A 315 0.76 -41.84 -19.32
CA ARG A 315 0.84 -43.17 -19.94
C ARG A 315 2.29 -43.56 -20.24
N ALA A 316 3.11 -42.64 -20.74
CA ALA A 316 4.51 -42.92 -21.05
C ALA A 316 5.38 -43.03 -19.79
N TYR A 317 5.03 -42.28 -18.74
CA TYR A 317 5.77 -42.14 -17.51
C TYR A 317 4.83 -42.18 -16.30
N PRO A 318 4.36 -43.38 -15.90
CA PRO A 318 3.49 -43.52 -14.75
C PRO A 318 4.24 -43.14 -13.48
N ALA A 319 3.77 -42.09 -12.80
CA ALA A 319 4.33 -41.57 -11.56
C ALA A 319 3.24 -40.90 -10.71
N PHE A 320 3.49 -40.79 -9.41
CA PHE A 320 2.72 -39.92 -8.52
C PHE A 320 3.15 -38.46 -8.74
N LEU A 321 2.19 -37.55 -8.82
CA LEU A 321 2.45 -36.10 -8.80
C LEU A 321 1.99 -35.54 -7.46
N LEU A 322 2.93 -35.00 -6.68
CA LEU A 322 2.67 -34.32 -5.41
C LEU A 322 2.83 -32.81 -5.61
N VAL A 323 1.76 -32.06 -5.36
CA VAL A 323 1.72 -30.61 -5.54
C VAL A 323 1.36 -29.93 -4.20
N PRO A 324 2.35 -29.65 -3.34
CA PRO A 324 2.10 -28.97 -2.07
C PRO A 324 1.80 -27.49 -2.31
N GLN A 325 0.98 -26.89 -1.44
CA GLN A 325 0.75 -25.45 -1.42
C GLN A 325 1.45 -24.83 -0.22
N SER A 326 2.40 -23.93 -0.48
CA SER A 326 3.06 -23.13 0.54
C SER A 326 2.11 -21.97 0.97
N PRO A 327 1.86 -21.77 2.28
CA PRO A 327 1.04 -20.67 2.78
C PRO A 327 1.56 -19.29 2.41
N GLN A 328 0.66 -18.31 2.37
CA GLN A 328 1.00 -16.92 2.10
C GLN A 328 2.06 -16.40 3.08
N GLY A 329 3.12 -15.77 2.56
CA GLY A 329 4.18 -15.20 3.39
C GLY A 329 5.29 -16.18 3.79
N THR A 330 5.17 -17.44 3.39
CA THR A 330 6.22 -18.47 3.54
C THR A 330 6.86 -18.78 2.17
N SER A 331 7.79 -19.74 2.14
CA SER A 331 8.32 -20.28 0.89
C SER A 331 8.72 -21.74 1.06
N PHE A 332 9.12 -22.41 -0.02
CA PHE A 332 9.71 -23.76 0.07
C PHE A 332 11.10 -23.80 0.72
N LEU A 333 11.68 -22.65 1.07
CA LEU A 333 12.93 -22.55 1.84
C LEU A 333 12.65 -22.37 3.35
N ASP A 334 11.38 -22.16 3.72
CA ASP A 334 10.98 -22.06 5.13
C ASP A 334 11.18 -23.43 5.80
N PRO A 335 11.93 -23.52 6.92
CA PRO A 335 12.20 -24.79 7.60
C PRO A 335 10.94 -25.57 7.98
N THR A 336 9.84 -24.86 8.27
CA THR A 336 8.55 -25.48 8.61
C THR A 336 7.94 -26.15 7.39
N ILE A 337 7.95 -25.46 6.24
CA ILE A 337 7.39 -25.97 4.98
C ILE A 337 8.26 -27.09 4.40
N ASP A 338 9.59 -26.95 4.44
CA ASP A 338 10.54 -28.00 4.06
C ASP A 338 10.24 -29.31 4.81
N ARG A 339 10.20 -29.23 6.14
CA ARG A 339 9.87 -30.37 7.02
C ARG A 339 8.52 -30.98 6.69
N LEU A 340 7.46 -30.17 6.57
CA LEU A 340 6.11 -30.67 6.26
C LEU A 340 6.04 -31.38 4.92
N VAL A 341 6.75 -30.90 3.90
CA VAL A 341 6.82 -31.55 2.59
C VAL A 341 7.50 -32.92 2.71
N LEU A 342 8.62 -33.01 3.44
CA LEU A 342 9.32 -34.28 3.65
C LEU A 342 8.48 -35.29 4.45
N GLU A 343 7.83 -34.83 5.51
CA GLU A 343 6.91 -35.66 6.32
C GLU A 343 5.73 -36.15 5.46
N THR A 344 5.18 -35.29 4.60
CA THR A 344 4.11 -35.68 3.66
C THR A 344 4.58 -36.75 2.68
N ILE A 345 5.80 -36.65 2.13
CA ILE A 345 6.38 -37.70 1.27
C ILE A 345 6.49 -39.03 2.02
N GLN A 346 6.98 -39.02 3.26
CA GLN A 346 7.11 -40.22 4.08
C GLN A 346 5.75 -40.88 4.39
N VAL A 347 4.70 -40.09 4.62
CA VAL A 347 3.34 -40.63 4.80
C VAL A 347 2.83 -41.27 3.52
N LEU A 348 3.00 -40.60 2.38
CA LEU A 348 2.56 -41.15 1.08
C LEU A 348 3.30 -42.44 0.71
N GLU A 349 4.56 -42.60 1.12
CA GLU A 349 5.32 -43.84 0.90
C GLU A 349 4.89 -45.03 1.74
N LYS A 350 4.22 -44.76 2.86
CA LYS A 350 3.57 -45.81 3.67
C LYS A 350 2.21 -46.18 3.10
N GLU A 351 1.53 -45.22 2.48
CA GLU A 351 0.19 -45.41 1.93
C GLU A 351 0.20 -46.03 0.51
N PHE A 352 1.17 -45.64 -0.32
CA PHE A 352 1.27 -46.04 -1.71
C PHE A 352 2.59 -46.75 -2.01
N SER A 353 2.61 -47.57 -3.06
CA SER A 353 3.81 -48.22 -3.59
C SER A 353 4.71 -47.24 -4.35
N ILE A 354 5.16 -46.19 -3.65
CA ILE A 354 6.14 -45.23 -4.14
C ILE A 354 7.54 -45.83 -4.01
N ASP A 355 8.39 -45.56 -4.99
CA ASP A 355 9.80 -45.94 -5.01
C ASP A 355 10.66 -44.83 -4.38
N PRO A 356 11.22 -45.04 -3.18
CA PRO A 356 12.02 -44.02 -2.49
C PRO A 356 13.32 -43.67 -3.23
N LYS A 357 13.78 -44.51 -4.18
CA LYS A 357 14.95 -44.24 -5.02
C LYS A 357 14.62 -43.44 -6.28
N ARG A 358 13.33 -43.20 -6.58
CA ARG A 358 12.88 -42.44 -7.76
C ARG A 358 11.96 -41.29 -7.35
N ARG A 359 12.49 -40.42 -6.49
CA ARG A 359 11.89 -39.13 -6.15
C ARG A 359 12.49 -38.04 -7.01
N TYR A 360 11.67 -37.24 -7.66
CA TYR A 360 12.10 -36.14 -8.50
C TYR A 360 11.52 -34.84 -7.96
N VAL A 361 12.27 -33.74 -8.06
CA VAL A 361 11.77 -32.41 -7.69
C VAL A 361 11.86 -31.46 -8.88
N MET A 362 10.82 -30.69 -9.10
CA MET A 362 10.83 -29.63 -10.11
C MET A 362 10.00 -28.43 -9.66
N GLY A 363 10.33 -27.26 -10.19
CA GLY A 363 9.56 -26.07 -9.89
C GLY A 363 9.99 -24.84 -10.67
N LEU A 364 9.07 -23.88 -10.74
CA LEU A 364 9.21 -22.63 -11.48
C LEU A 364 9.40 -21.46 -10.51
N SER A 365 10.35 -20.55 -10.78
CA SER A 365 10.56 -19.32 -10.00
C SER A 365 10.72 -19.64 -8.51
N GLY A 366 9.77 -19.25 -7.64
CA GLY A 366 9.75 -19.66 -6.22
C GLY A 366 9.90 -21.18 -6.00
N GLY A 367 9.27 -22.00 -6.84
CA GLY A 367 9.46 -23.45 -6.85
C GLY A 367 10.80 -23.90 -7.44
N GLY A 368 11.42 -23.08 -8.28
CA GLY A 368 12.77 -23.27 -8.79
C GLY A 368 13.83 -23.06 -7.69
N PHE A 369 13.68 -22.00 -6.87
CA PHE A 369 14.46 -21.83 -5.64
C PHE A 369 14.22 -22.99 -4.67
N GLY A 370 12.96 -23.43 -4.51
CA GLY A 370 12.64 -24.62 -3.72
C GLY A 370 13.31 -25.89 -4.25
N SER A 371 13.37 -26.09 -5.57
CA SER A 371 14.02 -27.27 -6.17
C SER A 371 15.51 -27.31 -5.87
N TRP A 372 16.20 -26.17 -5.96
CA TRP A 372 17.60 -26.05 -5.54
C TRP A 372 17.76 -26.31 -4.04
N HIS A 373 16.89 -25.71 -3.22
CA HIS A 373 16.90 -25.90 -1.77
C HIS A 373 16.79 -27.38 -1.38
N PHE A 374 15.75 -28.08 -1.84
CA PHE A 374 15.49 -29.48 -1.47
C PHE A 374 16.65 -30.41 -1.80
N ILE A 375 17.32 -30.24 -2.95
CA ILE A 375 18.48 -31.07 -3.26
C ILE A 375 19.72 -30.67 -2.47
N THR A 376 19.94 -29.37 -2.18
CA THR A 376 21.11 -28.95 -1.39
C THR A 376 20.98 -29.25 0.11
N ALA A 377 19.78 -29.10 0.67
CA ALA A 377 19.49 -29.37 2.07
C ALA A 377 19.35 -30.89 2.33
N HIS A 378 18.86 -31.64 1.34
CA HIS A 378 18.60 -33.08 1.44
C HIS A 378 19.21 -33.85 0.26
N PRO A 379 20.55 -33.87 0.10
CA PRO A 379 21.25 -34.33 -1.11
C PRO A 379 21.04 -35.79 -1.51
N LYS A 380 20.52 -36.62 -0.60
CA LYS A 380 20.21 -38.03 -0.86
C LYS A 380 18.72 -38.31 -1.02
N MET A 381 17.87 -37.29 -0.91
CA MET A 381 16.42 -37.46 -0.93
C MET A 381 15.89 -37.61 -2.35
N PHE A 382 16.45 -36.88 -3.31
CA PHE A 382 15.95 -36.83 -4.69
C PHE A 382 16.93 -37.45 -5.69
N ALA A 383 16.39 -38.23 -6.62
CA ALA A 383 17.10 -38.91 -7.68
C ALA A 383 17.45 -38.00 -8.87
N ALA A 384 16.73 -36.88 -9.05
CA ALA A 384 17.05 -35.82 -10.00
C ALA A 384 16.24 -34.55 -9.70
N ALA A 385 16.70 -33.41 -10.23
CA ALA A 385 16.00 -32.14 -10.12
C ALA A 385 15.92 -31.35 -11.44
N VAL A 386 14.80 -30.65 -11.60
CA VAL A 386 14.55 -29.73 -12.73
C VAL A 386 14.19 -28.34 -12.19
N PRO A 387 15.19 -27.54 -11.75
CA PRO A 387 14.98 -26.17 -11.31
C PRO A 387 14.79 -25.23 -12.50
N ILE A 388 13.74 -24.41 -12.49
CA ILE A 388 13.40 -23.50 -13.58
C ILE A 388 13.31 -22.07 -13.03
N CYS A 389 14.11 -21.16 -13.60
CA CYS A 389 14.26 -19.74 -13.24
C CYS A 389 14.36 -19.48 -11.72
N GLY A 390 15.22 -20.23 -11.03
CA GLY A 390 15.56 -20.05 -9.61
C GLY A 390 17.07 -19.96 -9.34
N GLY A 391 17.45 -19.93 -8.07
CA GLY A 391 18.84 -19.97 -7.61
C GLY A 391 19.01 -20.72 -6.30
N GLY A 392 20.25 -21.04 -5.93
CA GLY A 392 20.61 -21.73 -4.70
C GLY A 392 21.91 -21.19 -4.10
N ASP A 393 22.29 -21.70 -2.93
CA ASP A 393 23.58 -21.37 -2.30
C ASP A 393 24.70 -22.19 -2.96
N SER A 394 25.52 -21.54 -3.78
CA SER A 394 26.62 -22.18 -4.51
C SER A 394 27.66 -22.83 -3.61
N ARG A 395 27.76 -22.43 -2.33
CA ARG A 395 28.64 -23.06 -1.35
C ARG A 395 28.20 -24.49 -1.01
N LEU A 396 26.94 -24.82 -1.22
CA LEU A 396 26.37 -26.16 -0.97
C LEU A 396 26.44 -27.07 -2.21
N ALA A 397 26.90 -26.55 -3.36
CA ALA A 397 27.02 -27.32 -4.60
C ALA A 397 27.84 -28.62 -4.49
N PRO A 398 28.94 -28.70 -3.69
CA PRO A 398 29.69 -29.95 -3.55
C PRO A 398 28.86 -31.11 -3.00
N ALA A 399 27.79 -30.83 -2.25
CA ALA A 399 26.92 -31.87 -1.67
C ALA A 399 26.00 -32.54 -2.71
N ILE A 400 25.84 -31.95 -3.90
CA ILE A 400 24.87 -32.39 -4.92
C ILE A 400 25.52 -32.78 -6.25
N VAL A 401 26.83 -33.04 -6.27
CA VAL A 401 27.59 -33.41 -7.49
C VAL A 401 27.05 -34.68 -8.17
N ASP A 402 26.50 -35.59 -7.37
CA ASP A 402 25.93 -36.86 -7.83
C ASP A 402 24.45 -36.77 -8.20
N VAL A 403 23.79 -35.63 -7.96
CA VAL A 403 22.39 -35.43 -8.30
C VAL A 403 22.28 -34.97 -9.75
N PRO A 404 21.61 -35.73 -10.65
CA PRO A 404 21.31 -35.26 -11.99
C PRO A 404 20.44 -34.00 -11.94
N VAL A 405 20.97 -32.89 -12.45
CA VAL A 405 20.27 -31.61 -12.52
C VAL A 405 20.13 -31.16 -13.96
N TRP A 406 18.92 -30.77 -14.36
CA TRP A 406 18.67 -30.08 -15.61
C TRP A 406 18.02 -28.72 -15.35
N ALA A 407 18.84 -27.67 -15.37
CA ALA A 407 18.40 -26.31 -15.04
C ALA A 407 17.97 -25.52 -16.28
N PHE A 408 16.89 -24.74 -16.16
CA PHE A 408 16.38 -23.86 -17.21
C PHE A 408 16.27 -22.42 -16.71
N HIS A 409 16.71 -21.44 -17.49
CA HIS A 409 16.63 -20.03 -17.10
C HIS A 409 16.63 -19.14 -18.35
N GLY A 410 15.77 -18.13 -18.40
CA GLY A 410 15.80 -17.12 -19.45
C GLY A 410 16.98 -16.16 -19.27
N GLU A 411 17.65 -15.78 -20.36
CA GLU A 411 18.83 -14.88 -20.27
C GLU A 411 18.50 -13.46 -19.82
N ILE A 412 17.26 -13.02 -20.08
CA ILE A 412 16.74 -11.67 -19.81
C ILE A 412 15.64 -11.70 -18.75
N ASP A 413 15.65 -12.70 -17.86
CA ASP A 413 14.70 -12.76 -16.75
C ASP A 413 14.97 -11.61 -15.76
N GLU A 414 14.05 -10.65 -15.71
CA GLU A 414 14.13 -9.46 -14.84
C GLU A 414 13.58 -9.73 -13.43
N LEU A 415 12.85 -10.84 -13.22
CA LEU A 415 12.26 -11.20 -11.93
C LEU A 415 13.21 -12.07 -11.10
N ALA A 416 13.86 -13.05 -11.73
CA ALA A 416 14.90 -13.86 -11.14
C ALA A 416 16.17 -13.73 -12.01
N PRO A 417 17.25 -13.11 -11.51
CA PRO A 417 18.45 -12.96 -12.33
C PRO A 417 19.03 -14.31 -12.76
N VAL A 418 19.35 -14.44 -14.06
CA VAL A 418 19.94 -15.66 -14.66
C VAL A 418 21.20 -16.14 -13.93
N ARG A 419 21.93 -15.21 -13.28
CA ARG A 419 23.11 -15.49 -12.46
C ARG A 419 22.81 -16.55 -11.39
N GLY A 420 21.62 -16.57 -10.79
CA GLY A 420 21.26 -17.53 -9.73
C GLY A 420 21.38 -19.00 -10.17
N SER A 421 21.01 -19.32 -11.42
CA SER A 421 21.22 -20.67 -11.97
C SER A 421 22.64 -20.86 -12.51
N ARG A 422 23.24 -19.84 -13.12
CA ARG A 422 24.61 -19.94 -13.66
C ARG A 422 25.65 -20.19 -12.56
N ASP A 423 25.53 -19.52 -11.42
CA ASP A 423 26.45 -19.66 -10.30
C ASP A 423 26.35 -21.06 -9.67
N MET A 424 25.14 -21.60 -9.51
CA MET A 424 24.95 -22.99 -9.06
C MET A 424 25.56 -24.00 -10.04
N ILE A 425 25.26 -23.88 -11.33
CA ILE A 425 25.80 -24.77 -12.36
C ILE A 425 27.33 -24.69 -12.41
N GLY A 426 27.89 -23.48 -12.33
CA GLY A 426 29.33 -23.25 -12.28
C GLY A 426 29.95 -23.91 -11.05
N ALA A 427 29.34 -23.75 -9.87
CA ALA A 427 29.84 -24.34 -8.64
C ALA A 427 29.76 -25.87 -8.63
N ILE A 428 28.69 -26.48 -9.17
CA ILE A 428 28.58 -27.94 -9.29
C ILE A 428 29.67 -28.46 -10.23
N ARG A 429 29.90 -27.80 -11.38
CA ARG A 429 30.97 -28.17 -12.31
C ARG A 429 32.35 -28.04 -11.67
N ALA A 430 32.58 -26.96 -10.92
CA ALA A 430 33.83 -26.75 -10.18
C ALA A 430 34.07 -27.82 -9.10
N ALA A 431 33.00 -28.36 -8.51
CA ALA A 431 33.05 -29.47 -7.56
C ALA A 431 33.13 -30.86 -8.22
N GLY A 432 33.15 -30.95 -9.55
CA GLY A 432 33.29 -32.21 -10.31
C GLY A 432 31.99 -32.84 -10.81
N GLY A 433 30.84 -32.19 -10.61
CA GLY A 433 29.54 -32.66 -11.12
C GLY A 433 29.28 -32.33 -12.59
N THR A 434 28.28 -32.99 -13.20
CA THR A 434 27.97 -32.87 -14.63
C THR A 434 26.52 -32.41 -14.92
N PRO A 435 26.10 -31.22 -14.44
CA PRO A 435 24.72 -30.75 -14.62
C PRO A 435 24.45 -30.30 -16.07
N ALA A 436 23.24 -30.58 -16.55
CA ALA A 436 22.79 -30.22 -17.89
C ALA A 436 22.17 -28.81 -17.95
N THR A 437 22.45 -28.09 -19.04
CA THR A 437 21.85 -26.79 -19.37
C THR A 437 21.52 -26.73 -20.88
N PRO A 438 20.38 -26.16 -21.31
CA PRO A 438 20.10 -25.93 -22.73
C PRO A 438 21.20 -25.08 -23.40
N SER A 439 21.56 -25.38 -24.66
CA SER A 439 22.57 -24.59 -25.38
C SER A 439 22.04 -23.21 -25.78
N SER A 440 22.85 -22.16 -25.56
CA SER A 440 22.50 -20.74 -25.74
C SER A 440 22.36 -20.26 -27.20
N GLN A 441 22.19 -21.17 -28.17
CA GLN A 441 22.10 -20.79 -29.59
C GLN A 441 20.69 -20.41 -30.08
N GLY A 442 19.70 -20.30 -29.20
CA GLY A 442 18.35 -19.82 -29.52
C GLY A 442 18.08 -18.44 -28.95
N ARG A 443 18.14 -17.39 -29.78
CA ARG A 443 17.78 -16.01 -29.42
C ARG A 443 16.41 -15.92 -28.74
N GLY A 444 16.34 -15.18 -27.65
CA GLY A 444 15.18 -14.42 -27.16
C GLY A 444 13.83 -15.14 -27.11
N MET A 445 13.51 -15.76 -25.98
CA MET A 445 12.13 -15.97 -25.56
C MET A 445 11.94 -15.38 -24.16
N THR A 446 11.25 -14.24 -24.10
CA THR A 446 10.62 -13.73 -22.87
C THR A 446 9.48 -14.69 -22.50
N LEU A 447 9.39 -15.06 -21.21
CA LEU A 447 8.38 -15.99 -20.70
C LEU A 447 7.02 -15.31 -20.44
N ALA A 448 6.68 -14.30 -21.24
CA ALA A 448 5.37 -13.66 -21.28
C ALA A 448 4.71 -13.94 -22.63
N GLY A 449 4.15 -15.15 -22.79
CA GLY A 449 3.30 -15.51 -23.93
C GLY A 449 3.58 -16.87 -24.57
N ARG A 450 2.72 -17.85 -24.23
CA ARG A 450 2.46 -19.13 -24.94
C ARG A 450 3.69 -19.97 -25.37
N PHE A 451 3.97 -21.00 -24.56
CA PHE A 451 4.81 -22.15 -24.88
C PHE A 451 4.53 -22.74 -26.27
N ARG A 452 5.61 -23.02 -27.01
CA ARG A 452 5.62 -24.02 -28.08
C ARG A 452 6.84 -24.94 -27.91
N ILE A 453 6.73 -25.93 -27.03
CA ILE A 453 7.60 -27.11 -27.10
C ILE A 453 7.05 -28.01 -28.20
N ARG A 454 7.74 -28.14 -29.34
CA ARG A 454 7.57 -29.30 -30.22
C ARG A 454 8.88 -29.81 -30.82
N ARG A 455 9.01 -31.15 -30.66
CA ARG A 455 9.91 -32.14 -31.27
C ARG A 455 11.40 -32.04 -30.95
N ALA A 456 11.82 -32.73 -29.88
CA ALA A 456 13.02 -33.60 -29.87
C ALA A 456 13.42 -34.15 -28.47
N CYS A 457 12.57 -34.12 -27.43
CA CYS A 457 12.95 -34.75 -26.14
C CYS A 457 12.67 -36.27 -26.08
N TRP A 458 12.37 -36.88 -27.22
CA TRP A 458 12.22 -38.32 -27.38
C TRP A 458 12.73 -38.73 -28.77
N THR A 459 13.97 -39.20 -28.82
CA THR A 459 14.44 -40.33 -29.64
C THR A 459 15.80 -40.70 -29.11
N GLY A 460 15.92 -41.93 -28.61
CA GLY A 460 17.18 -42.47 -28.10
C GLY A 460 18.25 -42.59 -29.17
N PHE A 461 19.44 -42.94 -28.69
CA PHE A 461 20.50 -43.70 -29.37
C PHE A 461 20.38 -43.91 -30.90
N SER A 462 21.46 -43.49 -31.57
CA SER A 462 21.98 -43.94 -32.88
C SER A 462 21.75 -43.08 -34.14
N LEU A 463 22.89 -42.84 -34.82
CA LEU A 463 23.17 -42.69 -36.26
C LEU A 463 22.85 -41.37 -37.03
N ARG A 464 23.97 -40.71 -37.40
CA ARG A 464 24.36 -40.01 -38.66
C ARG A 464 23.30 -39.33 -39.58
N ARG A 465 23.64 -38.05 -39.86
CA ARG A 465 23.59 -37.26 -41.13
C ARG A 465 22.32 -36.48 -41.56
N LYS A 466 22.58 -35.17 -41.72
CA LYS A 466 22.23 -34.18 -42.80
C LYS A 466 20.79 -33.60 -42.97
N ASN A 467 20.76 -32.26 -42.83
CA ASN A 467 20.13 -31.20 -43.65
C ASN A 467 18.60 -30.90 -43.68
N ARG A 468 18.32 -29.66 -43.21
CA ARG A 468 17.36 -28.59 -43.62
C ARG A 468 15.84 -28.71 -43.30
N PRO A 469 15.19 -27.61 -42.82
CA PRO A 469 13.75 -27.56 -42.50
C PRO A 469 12.90 -26.83 -43.57
N VAL A 470 11.63 -27.24 -43.68
CA VAL A 470 10.54 -26.52 -44.38
C VAL A 470 9.58 -25.95 -43.34
N ALA A 471 9.19 -24.68 -43.52
CA ALA A 471 8.33 -23.91 -42.63
C ALA A 471 6.83 -24.13 -42.92
N TYR A 472 5.99 -24.11 -41.88
CA TYR A 472 4.58 -23.72 -42.00
C TYR A 472 4.12 -22.86 -40.80
N SER A 473 3.53 -21.72 -41.18
CA SER A 473 2.86 -20.69 -40.38
C SER A 473 1.54 -21.18 -39.79
N PHE A 474 1.14 -20.65 -38.63
CA PHE A 474 -0.29 -20.48 -38.30
C PHE A 474 -0.50 -19.23 -37.42
N ARG A 475 -1.12 -18.21 -38.03
CA ARG A 475 -1.87 -17.10 -37.42
C ARG A 475 -3.27 -17.61 -37.07
N GLN A 476 -3.78 -17.30 -35.88
CA GLN A 476 -5.12 -16.72 -35.62
C GLN A 476 -5.52 -16.80 -34.13
N TYR A 477 -6.27 -15.78 -33.70
CA TYR A 477 -6.97 -15.54 -32.42
C TYR A 477 -6.18 -14.87 -31.27
N LEU A 478 -6.20 -13.54 -31.28
CA LEU A 478 -6.64 -12.64 -30.19
C LEU A 478 -6.93 -11.23 -30.78
N PRO A 479 -8.06 -10.55 -30.46
CA PRO A 479 -8.29 -9.15 -30.81
C PRO A 479 -7.63 -8.20 -29.80
N ASN A 480 -6.93 -7.21 -30.37
CA ASN A 480 -6.55 -5.87 -29.89
C ASN A 480 -6.69 -5.51 -28.40
N TYR A 481 -5.55 -5.32 -27.73
CA TYR A 481 -5.31 -4.14 -26.88
C TYR A 481 -3.87 -3.65 -27.12
N SER A 482 -3.76 -2.46 -27.71
CA SER A 482 -2.51 -1.77 -28.01
C SER A 482 -2.20 -0.83 -26.85
N LEU A 483 -1.17 -1.14 -26.06
CA LEU A 483 -0.48 -0.17 -25.21
C LEU A 483 0.74 0.36 -25.96
N LYS A 484 0.52 1.45 -26.70
CA LYS A 484 1.57 2.34 -27.18
C LYS A 484 1.10 3.78 -27.02
N SER A 485 1.63 4.44 -26.01
CA SER A 485 1.93 5.87 -26.11
C SER A 485 2.98 6.22 -25.05
N THR A 486 4.23 6.16 -25.48
CA THR A 486 5.34 6.92 -24.92
C THR A 486 4.97 8.40 -25.05
N ILE A 487 4.75 9.10 -23.94
CA ILE A 487 4.56 10.56 -23.97
C ILE A 487 5.94 11.21 -23.83
N HIS A 488 6.40 11.79 -24.94
CA HIS A 488 7.40 12.83 -24.93
C HIS A 488 6.81 14.07 -24.25
N MET A 489 7.54 14.64 -23.28
CA MET A 489 7.25 15.96 -22.74
C MET A 489 7.77 17.00 -23.73
N GLU A 490 6.85 17.64 -24.45
CA GLU A 490 7.11 18.87 -25.19
C GLU A 490 6.32 19.99 -24.48
N GLU A 491 7.05 21.01 -24.02
CA GLU A 491 6.47 22.24 -23.47
C GLU A 491 5.64 22.94 -24.55
N THR A 492 4.33 22.96 -24.40
CA THR A 492 3.43 23.78 -25.22
C THR A 492 2.86 24.93 -24.42
N LYS A 493 3.11 26.14 -24.95
CA LYS A 493 2.59 27.42 -24.48
C LYS A 493 1.06 27.44 -24.46
N THR A 494 0.55 28.04 -23.40
CA THR A 494 -0.81 28.57 -23.15
C THR A 494 -1.73 28.68 -24.38
N ALA A 495 -2.72 27.78 -24.44
CA ALA A 495 -4.02 28.03 -25.05
C ALA A 495 -5.06 27.94 -23.91
N GLU A 496 -5.92 28.95 -23.77
CA GLU A 496 -7.00 28.94 -22.77
C GLU A 496 -7.99 27.82 -23.10
N PRO A 497 -8.39 26.96 -22.13
CA PRO A 497 -9.30 25.86 -22.40
C PRO A 497 -10.75 26.34 -22.55
N GLU A 498 -11.38 25.86 -23.62
CA GLU A 498 -12.81 25.94 -23.93
C GLU A 498 -13.65 25.32 -22.80
N VAL A 499 -14.61 26.06 -22.23
CA VAL A 499 -15.42 25.62 -21.07
C VAL A 499 -16.64 24.85 -21.58
N ARG A 500 -16.59 23.52 -21.53
CA ARG A 500 -17.73 22.63 -21.83
C ARG A 500 -18.51 22.32 -20.54
N PRO A 501 -19.79 21.90 -20.61
CA PRO A 501 -20.45 21.31 -19.45
C PRO A 501 -19.74 19.99 -19.09
N ASP A 502 -19.05 19.98 -17.96
CA ASP A 502 -18.20 18.85 -17.53
C ASP A 502 -19.02 17.68 -16.93
N VAL A 503 -20.36 17.79 -16.85
CA VAL A 503 -21.26 16.77 -16.28
C VAL A 503 -22.37 16.37 -17.24
N ALA A 504 -23.20 17.33 -17.65
CA ALA A 504 -24.33 17.18 -18.57
C ALA A 504 -24.72 18.56 -19.12
N SER A 505 -25.61 18.64 -20.10
CA SER A 505 -26.05 19.93 -20.67
C SER A 505 -26.50 20.91 -19.57
N GLY A 506 -25.89 22.11 -19.55
CA GLY A 506 -26.16 23.15 -18.56
C GLY A 506 -25.69 22.83 -17.13
N VAL A 507 -24.82 21.83 -16.93
CA VAL A 507 -24.32 21.44 -15.61
C VAL A 507 -22.79 21.36 -15.61
N TRP A 508 -22.17 22.17 -14.76
CA TRP A 508 -20.72 22.20 -14.56
C TRP A 508 -20.37 21.80 -13.13
N MET A 509 -19.27 21.05 -12.98
CA MET A 509 -18.74 20.65 -11.69
C MET A 509 -17.49 21.45 -11.34
N MET A 510 -17.35 21.80 -10.07
CA MET A 510 -16.07 22.23 -9.51
C MET A 510 -15.75 21.38 -8.29
N THR A 511 -14.56 20.78 -8.27
CA THR A 511 -14.06 20.08 -7.08
C THR A 511 -13.26 21.05 -6.21
N ASP A 512 -13.74 21.31 -4.99
CA ASP A 512 -13.04 22.03 -3.95
C ASP A 512 -12.28 21.08 -3.03
N ILE A 513 -10.94 21.06 -3.08
CA ILE A 513 -10.03 20.16 -2.33
C ILE A 513 -10.38 18.66 -2.49
N PHE A 514 -11.51 18.21 -1.94
CA PHE A 514 -12.04 16.85 -2.01
C PHE A 514 -13.58 16.76 -2.18
N VAL A 515 -14.31 17.89 -2.20
CA VAL A 515 -15.79 17.94 -2.30
C VAL A 515 -16.23 18.60 -3.63
N ASN A 516 -17.28 18.09 -4.25
CA ASN A 516 -17.84 18.62 -5.49
C ASN A 516 -19.00 19.56 -5.21
N LEU A 517 -19.07 20.63 -6.00
CA LEU A 517 -20.21 21.53 -6.08
C LEU A 517 -20.57 21.76 -7.54
N TYR A 518 -21.81 22.17 -7.80
CA TYR A 518 -22.35 22.23 -9.16
C TYR A 518 -22.95 23.58 -9.50
N PHE A 519 -22.65 24.07 -10.69
CA PHE A 519 -23.33 25.20 -11.32
C PHE A 519 -24.36 24.61 -12.28
N VAL A 520 -25.63 24.94 -12.09
CA VAL A 520 -26.74 24.38 -12.87
C VAL A 520 -27.48 25.54 -13.54
N GLN A 521 -27.48 25.56 -14.86
CA GLN A 521 -28.27 26.49 -15.66
C GLN A 521 -29.63 25.88 -15.98
N ASP A 522 -30.67 26.70 -15.86
CA ASP A 522 -32.02 26.35 -16.26
C ASP A 522 -32.08 26.06 -17.76
N GLN A 523 -32.87 25.07 -18.19
CA GLN A 523 -32.98 24.75 -19.62
C GLN A 523 -33.90 25.72 -20.36
N ASP A 524 -34.82 26.35 -19.64
CA ASP A 524 -35.86 27.24 -20.20
C ASP A 524 -35.55 28.73 -20.00
N SER A 525 -34.44 29.08 -19.33
CA SER A 525 -34.06 30.48 -19.09
C SER A 525 -32.55 30.65 -18.84
N ASP A 526 -32.07 31.89 -18.85
CA ASP A 526 -30.66 32.22 -18.54
C ASP A 526 -30.33 32.17 -17.03
N ARG A 527 -31.29 31.75 -16.19
CA ARG A 527 -31.10 31.64 -14.74
C ARG A 527 -30.20 30.45 -14.43
N TRP A 528 -29.44 30.58 -13.36
CA TRP A 528 -28.59 29.49 -12.86
C TRP A 528 -28.63 29.43 -11.33
N VAL A 529 -28.31 28.26 -10.81
CA VAL A 529 -28.32 27.92 -9.40
C VAL A 529 -27.00 27.29 -9.03
N LEU A 530 -26.56 27.57 -7.79
CA LEU A 530 -25.41 26.91 -7.18
C LEU A 530 -25.88 25.77 -6.27
N VAL A 531 -25.41 24.55 -6.51
CA VAL A 531 -25.65 23.39 -5.63
C VAL A 531 -24.40 23.14 -4.80
N ASP A 532 -24.53 23.27 -3.49
CA ASP A 532 -23.45 23.27 -2.48
C ASP A 532 -22.38 24.36 -2.70
N THR A 533 -21.59 24.61 -1.65
CA THR A 533 -20.70 25.78 -1.56
C THR A 533 -19.27 25.44 -1.13
N GLY A 534 -18.91 24.15 -1.09
CA GLY A 534 -17.57 23.74 -0.73
C GLY A 534 -17.18 24.13 0.71
N THR A 535 -15.87 24.11 0.96
CA THR A 535 -15.28 24.52 2.25
C THR A 535 -15.28 26.04 2.42
N ALA A 536 -14.94 26.52 3.63
CA ALA A 536 -14.91 27.96 3.95
C ALA A 536 -13.94 28.82 3.11
N LEU A 537 -13.05 28.22 2.32
CA LEU A 537 -12.09 28.92 1.46
C LEU A 537 -12.48 28.89 -0.04
N ALA A 538 -13.67 28.39 -0.37
CA ALA A 538 -14.12 28.20 -1.75
C ALA A 538 -14.74 29.47 -2.37
N SER A 539 -15.28 30.40 -1.56
CA SER A 539 -16.05 31.57 -1.99
C SER A 539 -15.45 32.35 -3.17
N SER A 540 -14.17 32.70 -3.09
CA SER A 540 -13.45 33.43 -4.15
C SER A 540 -13.33 32.64 -5.45
N ARG A 541 -13.07 31.33 -5.37
CA ARG A 541 -12.98 30.43 -6.53
C ARG A 541 -14.34 30.21 -7.17
N ILE A 542 -15.39 30.04 -6.35
CA ILE A 542 -16.77 29.91 -6.80
C ILE A 542 -17.19 31.15 -7.59
N ARG A 543 -16.99 32.36 -7.03
CA ARG A 543 -17.30 33.61 -7.74
C ARG A 543 -16.52 33.75 -9.05
N LYS A 544 -15.24 33.37 -9.06
CA LYS A 544 -14.41 33.39 -10.27
C LYS A 544 -14.93 32.43 -11.34
N MET A 545 -15.37 31.23 -10.95
CA MET A 545 -15.94 30.24 -11.87
C MET A 545 -17.29 30.69 -12.41
N ALA A 546 -18.19 31.17 -11.53
CA ALA A 546 -19.46 31.77 -11.93
C ALA A 546 -19.23 32.89 -12.96
N GLY A 547 -18.27 33.78 -12.69
CA GLY A 547 -17.91 34.87 -13.60
C GLY A 547 -17.42 34.42 -14.99
N LYS A 548 -16.81 33.24 -15.08
CA LYS A 548 -16.41 32.63 -16.34
C LYS A 548 -17.59 31.99 -17.10
N LEU A 549 -18.51 31.35 -16.37
CA LEU A 549 -19.63 30.61 -16.94
C LEU A 549 -20.77 31.53 -17.38
N PHE A 550 -21.13 32.51 -16.55
CA PHE A 550 -22.34 33.31 -16.71
C PHE A 550 -22.06 34.82 -16.79
N GLY A 551 -20.80 35.21 -16.98
CA GLY A 551 -20.37 36.61 -17.12
C GLY A 551 -19.95 37.29 -15.81
N LYS A 552 -19.14 38.35 -15.93
CA LYS A 552 -18.70 39.16 -14.77
C LYS A 552 -19.92 39.75 -14.07
N ASP A 553 -19.88 39.77 -12.73
CA ASP A 553 -20.95 40.26 -11.84
C ASP A 553 -22.26 39.46 -11.88
N THR A 554 -22.23 38.24 -12.41
CA THR A 554 -23.35 37.30 -12.32
C THR A 554 -23.65 36.87 -10.88
N ARG A 555 -24.93 36.58 -10.62
CA ARG A 555 -25.40 35.99 -9.37
C ARG A 555 -26.36 34.83 -9.66
N PRO A 556 -26.39 33.79 -8.82
CA PRO A 556 -27.37 32.73 -8.96
C PRO A 556 -28.77 33.22 -8.55
N GLU A 557 -29.79 32.56 -9.07
CA GLU A 557 -31.19 32.72 -8.62
C GLU A 557 -31.37 32.18 -7.19
N ALA A 558 -30.66 31.09 -6.87
CA ALA A 558 -30.69 30.44 -5.57
C ALA A 558 -29.40 29.67 -5.30
N ILE A 559 -29.09 29.46 -4.01
CA ILE A 559 -28.16 28.42 -3.56
C ILE A 559 -28.99 27.26 -3.02
N ILE A 560 -28.76 26.04 -3.49
CA ILE A 560 -29.39 24.82 -2.97
C ILE A 560 -28.34 24.04 -2.20
N LEU A 561 -28.60 23.73 -0.94
CA LEU A 561 -27.73 22.86 -0.15
C LEU A 561 -28.30 21.44 -0.15
N THR A 562 -27.47 20.45 -0.48
CA THR A 562 -27.78 19.04 -0.27
C THR A 562 -27.88 18.74 1.22
N HIS A 563 -27.00 19.34 2.02
CA HIS A 563 -26.99 19.33 3.48
C HIS A 563 -26.02 20.38 4.04
N GLY A 564 -26.01 20.56 5.37
CA GLY A 564 -25.25 21.63 6.04
C GLY A 564 -23.88 21.27 6.61
N HIS A 565 -23.24 20.16 6.21
CA HIS A 565 -21.87 19.86 6.67
C HIS A 565 -20.86 20.91 6.16
N PHE A 566 -19.72 21.02 6.85
CA PHE A 566 -18.75 22.11 6.69
C PHE A 566 -18.12 22.20 5.28
N ASP A 567 -18.08 21.09 4.56
CA ASP A 567 -17.56 20.95 3.21
C ASP A 567 -18.64 21.16 2.13
N HIS A 568 -19.92 21.23 2.50
CA HIS A 568 -21.01 21.58 1.58
C HIS A 568 -21.54 23.00 1.82
N ALA A 569 -21.51 23.47 3.07
CA ALA A 569 -22.02 24.76 3.49
C ALA A 569 -20.92 25.75 3.93
N GLY A 570 -19.64 25.43 3.73
CA GLY A 570 -18.53 26.19 4.29
C GLY A 570 -18.45 27.64 3.82
N SER A 571 -18.71 27.90 2.54
CA SER A 571 -18.70 29.27 1.98
C SER A 571 -20.08 29.93 1.90
N VAL A 572 -21.15 29.24 2.32
CA VAL A 572 -22.53 29.69 2.05
C VAL A 572 -22.83 31.06 2.65
N LYS A 573 -22.34 31.36 3.87
CA LYS A 573 -22.60 32.63 4.54
C LYS A 573 -22.00 33.81 3.77
N GLU A 574 -20.77 33.65 3.28
CA GLU A 574 -20.10 34.70 2.51
C GLU A 574 -20.76 34.87 1.14
N LEU A 575 -21.07 33.76 0.45
CA LEU A 575 -21.68 33.79 -0.88
C LEU A 575 -23.09 34.39 -0.84
N ALA A 576 -23.94 33.94 0.07
CA ALA A 576 -25.30 34.44 0.23
C ALA A 576 -25.32 35.93 0.53
N ALA A 577 -24.41 36.42 1.39
CA ALA A 577 -24.27 37.84 1.66
C ALA A 577 -23.73 38.64 0.47
N SER A 578 -22.77 38.08 -0.27
CA SER A 578 -22.16 38.78 -1.41
C SER A 578 -23.09 38.91 -2.62
N TRP A 579 -23.96 37.93 -2.83
CA TRP A 579 -24.90 37.90 -3.96
C TRP A 579 -26.32 38.34 -3.58
N ASP A 580 -26.60 38.52 -2.29
CA ASP A 580 -27.92 38.77 -1.73
C ASP A 580 -28.95 37.76 -2.27
N VAL A 581 -28.68 36.48 -2.01
CA VAL A 581 -29.43 35.34 -2.58
C VAL A 581 -29.97 34.42 -1.49
N ASN A 582 -31.17 33.88 -1.72
CA ASN A 582 -31.78 32.88 -0.84
C ASN A 582 -31.05 31.54 -0.91
N VAL A 583 -30.91 30.89 0.24
CA VAL A 583 -30.36 29.54 0.39
C VAL A 583 -31.51 28.59 0.69
N TYR A 584 -31.69 27.54 -0.09
CA TYR A 584 -32.72 26.53 0.16
C TYR A 584 -32.11 25.24 0.67
N ALA A 585 -32.70 24.72 1.75
CA ALA A 585 -32.33 23.44 2.35
C ALA A 585 -33.58 22.74 2.89
N HIS A 586 -33.48 21.43 3.15
CA HIS A 586 -34.58 20.70 3.76
C HIS A 586 -34.91 21.24 5.17
N PRO A 587 -36.18 21.24 5.61
CA PRO A 587 -36.55 21.74 6.94
C PRO A 587 -35.78 21.13 8.12
N MET A 588 -35.35 19.86 8.01
CA MET A 588 -34.54 19.20 9.04
C MET A 588 -33.09 19.70 9.11
N GLU A 589 -32.61 20.45 8.13
CA GLU A 589 -31.28 21.07 8.16
C GLU A 589 -31.29 22.45 8.87
N MET A 590 -32.47 23.04 9.08
CA MET A 590 -32.62 24.39 9.65
C MET A 590 -31.89 24.57 10.99
N PRO A 591 -31.99 23.64 11.97
CA PRO A 591 -31.30 23.83 13.25
C PRO A 591 -29.79 24.01 13.11
N TYR A 592 -29.17 23.37 12.11
CA TYR A 592 -27.73 23.41 11.86
C TYR A 592 -27.29 24.66 11.08
N LEU A 593 -28.18 25.15 10.21
CA LEU A 593 -27.95 26.34 9.37
C LEU A 593 -28.34 27.66 10.06
N THR A 594 -29.08 27.60 11.18
CA THR A 594 -29.47 28.78 11.98
C THR A 594 -28.82 28.81 13.36
N GLY A 595 -27.73 28.08 13.57
CA GLY A 595 -26.98 28.09 14.84
C GLY A 595 -27.68 27.45 16.04
N ARG A 596 -28.83 26.78 15.87
CA ARG A 596 -29.65 26.25 16.98
C ARG A 596 -29.18 24.90 17.51
N SER A 597 -28.51 24.10 16.67
CA SER A 597 -27.99 22.78 17.04
C SER A 597 -26.75 22.46 16.22
N ALA A 598 -25.80 21.70 16.78
CA ALA A 598 -24.69 21.11 16.03
C ALA A 598 -25.09 19.72 15.52
N TYR A 599 -24.46 19.26 14.43
CA TYR A 599 -24.64 17.88 13.96
C TYR A 599 -24.21 16.86 15.02
N PRO A 600 -24.74 15.61 14.98
CA PRO A 600 -24.21 14.55 15.80
C PRO A 600 -22.69 14.40 15.60
N PRO A 601 -21.93 14.06 16.65
CA PRO A 601 -20.49 13.95 16.56
C PRO A 601 -20.08 12.85 15.57
N ALA A 602 -19.06 13.14 14.76
CA ALA A 602 -18.47 12.17 13.84
C ALA A 602 -17.97 10.90 14.58
N GLU A 603 -17.79 9.82 13.83
CA GLU A 603 -17.33 8.53 14.32
C GLU A 603 -15.97 8.14 13.74
N PRO A 604 -14.87 8.35 14.48
CA PRO A 604 -13.52 7.97 14.04
C PRO A 604 -13.26 6.46 13.96
N ALA A 605 -14.12 5.61 14.53
CA ALA A 605 -13.95 4.16 14.61
C ALA A 605 -14.62 3.36 13.49
N VAL A 606 -15.08 4.01 12.41
CA VAL A 606 -15.71 3.32 11.27
C VAL A 606 -14.74 2.63 10.29
N GLY A 607 -13.42 2.74 10.52
CA GLY A 607 -12.41 2.29 9.57
C GLY A 607 -12.18 3.30 8.43
N GLY A 608 -11.37 2.97 7.43
CA GLY A 608 -11.17 3.82 6.24
C GLY A 608 -9.87 4.62 6.17
N GLY A 609 -9.17 4.83 7.29
CA GLY A 609 -7.85 5.48 7.32
C GLY A 609 -7.87 6.85 8.00
N LEU A 610 -6.89 7.70 7.68
CA LEU A 610 -6.63 8.94 8.42
C LEU A 610 -7.78 9.97 8.38
N ILE A 611 -8.55 10.03 7.28
CA ILE A 611 -9.70 10.94 7.12
C ILE A 611 -10.76 10.62 8.19
N ALA A 612 -11.20 9.35 8.25
CA ALA A 612 -12.13 8.92 9.28
C ALA A 612 -11.55 9.13 10.70
N TRP A 613 -10.27 8.82 10.93
CA TRP A 613 -9.65 9.00 12.25
C TRP A 613 -9.60 10.47 12.72
N LEU A 614 -9.30 11.40 11.80
CA LEU A 614 -9.27 12.84 12.07
C LEU A 614 -10.66 13.48 12.11
N SER A 615 -11.73 12.76 11.78
CA SER A 615 -13.08 13.32 11.69
C SER A 615 -13.57 13.99 12.97
N GLY A 616 -13.08 13.58 14.13
CA GLY A 616 -13.35 14.22 15.42
C GLY A 616 -12.78 15.65 15.56
N LEU A 617 -11.92 16.08 14.63
CA LEU A 617 -11.37 17.44 14.56
C LEU A 617 -12.09 18.30 13.50
N TYR A 618 -13.01 17.73 12.73
CA TYR A 618 -13.74 18.49 11.71
C TYR A 618 -14.68 19.51 12.37
N PRO A 619 -14.86 20.70 11.76
CA PRO A 619 -15.73 21.71 12.33
C PRO A 619 -17.18 21.20 12.35
N LEU A 620 -17.69 20.93 13.55
CA LEU A 620 -19.11 20.65 13.79
C LEU A 620 -19.86 21.91 14.26
N THR A 621 -19.16 23.05 14.31
CA THR A 621 -19.72 24.32 14.74
C THR A 621 -20.84 24.72 13.79
N PRO A 622 -22.08 24.90 14.28
CA PRO A 622 -23.19 25.26 13.42
C PRO A 622 -22.98 26.68 12.88
N ILE A 623 -23.42 26.89 11.65
CA ILE A 623 -23.40 28.20 11.00
C ILE A 623 -24.72 28.92 11.28
N ASP A 624 -24.70 30.24 11.18
CA ASP A 624 -25.91 31.06 11.25
C ASP A 624 -26.07 31.88 9.97
N ILE A 625 -27.02 31.42 9.15
CA ILE A 625 -27.50 32.07 7.94
C ILE A 625 -29.03 32.27 7.99
N HIS A 626 -29.63 32.44 9.17
CA HIS A 626 -31.10 32.53 9.34
C HIS A 626 -31.77 33.57 8.43
N GLN A 627 -31.06 34.67 8.12
CA GLN A 627 -31.54 35.72 7.23
C GLN A 627 -31.72 35.25 5.77
N TYR A 628 -30.88 34.32 5.31
CA TYR A 628 -30.85 33.84 3.91
C TYR A 628 -31.53 32.48 3.71
N VAL A 629 -31.57 31.63 4.74
CA VAL A 629 -32.06 30.25 4.59
C VAL A 629 -33.60 30.18 4.52
N ARG A 630 -34.12 29.38 3.60
CA ARG A 630 -35.55 29.10 3.37
C ARG A 630 -35.76 27.59 3.19
N PRO A 631 -36.90 27.02 3.64
CA PRO A 631 -37.19 25.62 3.41
C PRO A 631 -37.40 25.35 1.91
N LEU A 632 -36.92 24.20 1.44
CA LEU A 632 -37.27 23.69 0.11
C LEU A 632 -38.79 23.56 -0.04
N PRO A 633 -39.37 23.91 -1.21
CA PRO A 633 -40.80 23.78 -1.47
C PRO A 633 -41.30 22.34 -1.31
N GLN A 634 -42.45 22.17 -0.65
CA GLN A 634 -43.03 20.84 -0.39
C GLN A 634 -43.56 20.13 -1.65
N ASP A 635 -43.72 20.86 -2.75
CA ASP A 635 -44.15 20.32 -4.05
C ASP A 635 -43.02 19.59 -4.81
N GLY A 636 -41.83 19.48 -4.21
CA GLY A 636 -40.69 18.76 -4.76
C GLY A 636 -39.89 19.52 -5.82
N LYS A 637 -40.28 20.76 -6.16
CA LYS A 637 -39.61 21.58 -7.18
C LYS A 637 -38.41 22.33 -6.61
N LEU A 638 -37.44 22.65 -7.47
CA LEU A 638 -36.29 23.47 -7.13
C LEU A 638 -36.51 24.94 -7.54
N PRO A 639 -36.35 25.90 -6.61
CA PRO A 639 -36.36 27.32 -6.96
C PRO A 639 -35.28 27.65 -7.98
N GLY A 640 -35.66 28.26 -9.10
CA GLY A 640 -34.75 28.69 -10.16
C GLY A 640 -34.38 27.64 -11.21
N LEU A 641 -34.88 26.40 -11.10
CA LEU A 641 -34.59 25.31 -12.05
C LEU A 641 -35.86 24.55 -12.47
N SER A 642 -36.21 24.59 -13.75
CA SER A 642 -37.27 23.80 -14.36
C SER A 642 -36.79 22.36 -14.66
N GLY A 643 -37.71 21.39 -14.62
CA GLY A 643 -37.39 19.98 -14.93
C GLY A 643 -36.56 19.23 -13.87
N TRP A 644 -36.24 19.87 -12.75
CA TRP A 644 -35.57 19.25 -11.61
C TRP A 644 -36.52 18.99 -10.45
N LYS A 645 -36.29 17.89 -9.75
CA LYS A 645 -36.93 17.57 -8.47
C LYS A 645 -35.90 17.30 -7.38
N TRP A 646 -36.22 17.68 -6.14
CA TRP A 646 -35.44 17.29 -4.97
C TRP A 646 -36.07 16.08 -4.29
N LEU A 647 -35.24 15.23 -3.70
CA LEU A 647 -35.63 14.00 -3.03
C LEU A 647 -35.03 13.99 -1.62
N HIS A 648 -35.86 13.85 -0.59
CA HIS A 648 -35.36 13.59 0.76
C HIS A 648 -34.64 12.25 0.79
N THR A 649 -33.36 12.28 1.18
CA THR A 649 -32.42 11.15 1.23
C THR A 649 -31.66 11.13 2.57
N PRO A 650 -32.36 10.96 3.71
CA PRO A 650 -31.76 11.02 5.04
C PRO A 650 -30.79 9.85 5.30
N GLY A 651 -29.87 10.05 6.25
CA GLY A 651 -28.96 9.02 6.76
C GLY A 651 -27.57 9.58 7.04
N HIS A 652 -26.94 10.17 6.01
CA HIS A 652 -25.71 10.96 6.13
C HIS A 652 -25.94 12.23 6.94
N ALA A 653 -26.97 13.00 6.58
CA ALA A 653 -27.51 14.07 7.41
C ALA A 653 -29.02 13.91 7.56
N PRO A 654 -29.64 14.44 8.64
CA PRO A 654 -31.07 14.23 8.92
C PRO A 654 -31.99 14.78 7.82
N GLY A 655 -31.65 15.93 7.25
CA GLY A 655 -32.35 16.56 6.14
C GLY A 655 -31.59 16.50 4.82
N HIS A 656 -30.68 15.55 4.64
CA HIS A 656 -29.96 15.41 3.37
C HIS A 656 -30.94 15.24 2.19
N VAL A 657 -30.67 15.92 1.07
CA VAL A 657 -31.42 15.80 -0.18
C VAL A 657 -30.52 15.48 -1.37
N SER A 658 -31.10 14.79 -2.35
CA SER A 658 -30.50 14.55 -3.67
C SER A 658 -31.37 15.17 -4.75
N LEU A 659 -30.79 15.58 -5.87
CA LEU A 659 -31.50 16.28 -6.95
C LEU A 659 -31.52 15.42 -8.21
N PHE A 660 -32.65 15.34 -8.90
CA PHE A 660 -32.80 14.52 -10.10
C PHE A 660 -33.43 15.31 -11.23
N ARG A 661 -32.84 15.20 -12.43
CA ARG A 661 -33.39 15.73 -13.68
C ARG A 661 -33.86 14.58 -14.55
N GLU A 662 -35.16 14.53 -14.80
CA GLU A 662 -35.79 13.42 -15.54
C GLU A 662 -35.39 13.38 -17.02
N ALA A 663 -35.13 14.54 -17.62
CA ALA A 663 -34.88 14.67 -19.07
C ALA A 663 -33.67 13.85 -19.56
N ASP A 664 -32.61 13.74 -18.76
CA ASP A 664 -31.37 13.04 -19.09
C ASP A 664 -30.93 12.02 -18.02
N GLY A 665 -31.79 11.78 -17.02
CA GLY A 665 -31.51 10.83 -15.94
C GLY A 665 -30.31 11.23 -15.07
N LEU A 666 -30.01 12.53 -14.97
CA LEU A 666 -28.94 13.06 -14.13
C LEU A 666 -29.36 13.08 -12.66
N LEU A 667 -28.57 12.40 -11.84
CA LEU A 667 -28.66 12.41 -10.39
C LEU A 667 -27.48 13.18 -9.78
N ILE A 668 -27.77 14.31 -9.13
CA ILE A 668 -26.85 14.93 -8.18
C ILE A 668 -27.13 14.31 -6.80
N ALA A 669 -26.31 13.35 -6.41
CA ALA A 669 -26.57 12.52 -5.26
C ALA A 669 -26.26 13.19 -3.92
N GLY A 670 -25.45 14.26 -3.91
CA GLY A 670 -24.84 14.76 -2.68
C GLY A 670 -24.01 13.66 -2.03
N ASP A 671 -24.11 13.54 -0.72
CA ASP A 671 -23.43 12.50 0.07
C ASP A 671 -24.34 11.31 0.42
N ALA A 672 -25.50 11.18 -0.23
CA ALA A 672 -26.31 9.96 -0.08
C ALA A 672 -25.56 8.71 -0.60
N LEU A 673 -24.64 8.90 -1.55
CA LEU A 673 -23.65 7.94 -2.05
C LEU A 673 -22.43 8.71 -2.57
N ALA A 674 -21.31 8.03 -2.76
CA ALA A 674 -20.10 8.61 -3.35
C ALA A 674 -19.65 7.79 -4.57
N THR A 675 -18.97 8.44 -5.51
CA THR A 675 -18.35 7.80 -6.69
C THR A 675 -16.85 7.60 -6.49
N THR A 676 -16.39 7.75 -5.24
CA THR A 676 -15.08 7.35 -4.75
C THR A 676 -15.24 6.79 -3.33
N LYS A 677 -14.22 6.09 -2.84
CA LYS A 677 -14.17 5.62 -1.45
C LYS A 677 -13.79 6.79 -0.52
N ALA A 678 -14.77 7.59 -0.09
CA ALA A 678 -14.58 8.88 0.59
C ALA A 678 -13.75 8.80 1.88
N GLU A 679 -13.75 7.66 2.56
CA GLU A 679 -12.94 7.41 3.76
C GLU A 679 -11.44 7.21 3.45
N SER A 680 -11.09 6.90 2.20
CA SER A 680 -9.73 6.65 1.73
C SER A 680 -9.12 7.90 1.11
N ALA A 681 -8.17 8.53 1.82
CA ALA A 681 -7.40 9.67 1.30
C ALA A 681 -6.74 9.40 -0.06
N VAL A 682 -6.34 8.15 -0.32
CA VAL A 682 -5.75 7.76 -1.60
C VAL A 682 -6.81 7.74 -2.71
N ALA A 683 -7.99 7.16 -2.46
CA ALA A 683 -9.05 7.10 -3.47
C ALA A 683 -9.56 8.52 -3.81
N THR A 684 -9.74 9.36 -2.78
CA THR A 684 -10.18 10.75 -2.91
C THR A 684 -9.16 11.62 -3.67
N LEU A 685 -7.86 11.47 -3.40
CA LEU A 685 -6.80 12.26 -4.07
C LEU A 685 -6.39 11.72 -5.45
N SER A 686 -6.62 10.44 -5.72
CA SER A 686 -6.30 9.81 -7.02
C SER A 686 -7.49 9.75 -7.98
N HIS A 687 -8.65 10.27 -7.57
CA HIS A 687 -9.90 10.25 -8.34
C HIS A 687 -10.28 8.86 -8.88
N GLN A 688 -10.02 7.80 -8.11
CA GLN A 688 -10.43 6.45 -8.51
C GLN A 688 -11.97 6.35 -8.52
N GLU A 689 -12.52 5.97 -9.67
CA GLU A 689 -13.94 5.67 -9.84
C GLU A 689 -14.31 4.43 -9.01
N HIS A 690 -15.16 4.64 -8.02
CA HIS A 690 -15.69 3.57 -7.19
C HIS A 690 -17.03 3.99 -6.59
N LEU A 691 -18.11 3.32 -7.00
CA LEU A 691 -19.42 3.57 -6.42
C LEU A 691 -19.49 2.97 -5.01
N SER A 692 -19.72 3.82 -4.01
CA SER A 692 -19.82 3.44 -2.60
C SER A 692 -20.99 4.11 -1.91
N GLY A 693 -21.33 3.62 -0.71
CA GLY A 693 -22.28 4.30 0.17
C GLY A 693 -21.79 5.68 0.65
N PRO A 694 -22.58 6.33 1.54
CA PRO A 694 -22.25 7.63 2.10
C PRO A 694 -20.94 7.61 2.91
N PRO A 695 -20.24 8.75 3.08
CA PRO A 695 -19.03 8.86 3.88
C PRO A 695 -19.22 8.36 5.33
N ALA A 696 -18.74 7.15 5.63
CA ALA A 696 -19.12 6.40 6.83
C ALA A 696 -18.90 7.12 8.17
N PHE A 697 -17.93 8.05 8.25
CA PHE A 697 -17.53 8.73 9.49
C PHE A 697 -18.55 9.77 9.97
N VAL A 698 -19.55 10.12 9.15
CA VAL A 698 -20.63 11.06 9.48
C VAL A 698 -22.02 10.50 9.19
N VAL A 699 -22.16 9.20 8.99
CA VAL A 699 -23.48 8.56 8.85
C VAL A 699 -24.12 8.36 10.21
N TYR A 700 -25.25 9.04 10.44
CA TYR A 700 -25.95 9.06 11.73
C TYR A 700 -27.12 8.07 11.81
N ASP A 701 -27.65 7.64 10.66
CA ASP A 701 -28.67 6.60 10.54
C ASP A 701 -28.42 5.73 9.30
N TRP A 702 -27.79 4.56 9.51
CA TRP A 702 -27.50 3.59 8.46
C TRP A 702 -28.74 2.98 7.83
N GLY A 703 -29.83 2.83 8.60
CA GLY A 703 -31.09 2.28 8.09
C GLY A 703 -31.78 3.26 7.15
N ALA A 704 -31.78 4.55 7.50
CA ALA A 704 -32.25 5.62 6.62
C ALA A 704 -31.35 5.75 5.38
N ALA A 705 -30.03 5.70 5.53
CA ALA A 705 -29.08 5.78 4.42
C ALA A 705 -29.32 4.68 3.38
N GLY A 706 -29.49 3.42 3.81
CA GLY A 706 -29.77 2.31 2.90
C GLY A 706 -31.08 2.46 2.15
N LYS A 707 -32.15 2.96 2.81
CA LYS A 707 -33.43 3.28 2.15
C LYS A 707 -33.27 4.40 1.14
N SER A 708 -32.45 5.40 1.45
CA SER A 708 -32.13 6.51 0.55
C SER A 708 -31.40 6.03 -0.70
N VAL A 709 -30.36 5.20 -0.56
CA VAL A 709 -29.65 4.59 -1.69
C VAL A 709 -30.59 3.75 -2.56
N LYS A 710 -31.47 2.95 -1.94
CA LYS A 710 -32.47 2.18 -2.68
C LYS A 710 -33.42 3.06 -3.49
N LYS A 711 -33.95 4.12 -2.87
CA LYS A 711 -34.81 5.11 -3.54
C LYS A 711 -34.11 5.78 -4.72
N LEU A 712 -32.80 6.03 -4.61
CA LEU A 712 -32.01 6.60 -5.72
C LEU A 712 -31.76 5.58 -6.83
N ALA A 713 -31.51 4.32 -6.50
CA ALA A 713 -31.35 3.24 -7.48
C ALA A 713 -32.63 2.99 -8.28
N GLU A 714 -33.80 3.10 -7.65
CA GLU A 714 -35.12 2.97 -8.31
C GLU A 714 -35.37 4.02 -9.41
N LEU A 715 -34.65 5.16 -9.40
CA LEU A 715 -34.72 6.17 -10.46
C LEU A 715 -34.02 5.73 -11.75
N GLN A 716 -33.18 4.70 -11.70
CA GLN A 716 -32.36 4.21 -12.80
C GLN A 716 -31.56 5.34 -13.51
N PRO A 717 -30.77 6.14 -12.75
CA PRO A 717 -30.06 7.27 -13.30
C PRO A 717 -28.99 6.83 -14.31
N GLN A 718 -28.81 7.63 -15.35
CA GLN A 718 -27.81 7.39 -16.40
C GLN A 718 -26.50 8.13 -16.12
N ILE A 719 -26.57 9.19 -15.31
CA ILE A 719 -25.43 10.00 -14.89
C ILE A 719 -25.53 10.20 -13.38
N VAL A 720 -24.45 9.93 -12.65
CA VAL A 720 -24.34 10.16 -11.21
C VAL A 720 -23.22 11.13 -10.92
N ALA A 721 -23.58 12.23 -10.26
CA ALA A 721 -22.67 13.25 -9.78
C ALA A 721 -22.82 13.34 -8.24
N SER A 722 -21.80 12.92 -7.49
CA SER A 722 -21.83 12.88 -6.01
C SER A 722 -21.02 14.00 -5.37
N GLY A 723 -21.24 14.22 -4.07
CA GLY A 723 -20.45 15.16 -3.25
C GLY A 723 -18.96 14.84 -3.23
N HIS A 724 -18.57 13.58 -3.42
CA HIS A 724 -17.18 13.17 -3.52
C HIS A 724 -16.95 12.18 -4.67
N GLY A 725 -15.87 12.38 -5.44
CA GLY A 725 -15.44 11.51 -6.53
C GLY A 725 -15.74 12.04 -7.94
N PRO A 726 -15.30 11.35 -9.01
CA PRO A 726 -15.59 11.72 -10.40
C PRO A 726 -17.07 11.50 -10.78
N VAL A 727 -17.54 12.18 -11.83
CA VAL A 727 -18.87 11.89 -12.42
C VAL A 727 -18.85 10.50 -13.04
N MET A 728 -19.84 9.66 -12.72
CA MET A 728 -19.98 8.32 -13.30
C MET A 728 -21.09 8.29 -14.35
N GLN A 729 -20.81 7.66 -15.49
CA GLN A 729 -21.73 7.45 -16.61
C GLN A 729 -21.48 6.06 -17.23
N GLY A 730 -22.51 5.46 -17.83
CA GLY A 730 -22.37 4.20 -18.57
C GLY A 730 -23.57 3.28 -18.44
N GLU A 731 -23.74 2.37 -19.40
CA GLU A 731 -24.88 1.44 -19.47
C GLU A 731 -24.97 0.51 -18.25
N ASP A 732 -23.84 0.28 -17.55
CA ASP A 732 -23.77 -0.57 -16.35
C ASP A 732 -24.04 0.18 -15.03
N LEU A 733 -24.18 1.52 -15.06
CA LEU A 733 -24.36 2.33 -13.87
C LEU A 733 -25.65 2.01 -13.08
N PRO A 734 -26.83 1.86 -13.71
CA PRO A 734 -28.04 1.46 -12.98
C PRO A 734 -27.90 0.09 -12.31
N GLN A 735 -27.18 -0.84 -12.94
CA GLN A 735 -26.92 -2.17 -12.38
C GLN A 735 -25.99 -2.09 -11.16
N LYS A 736 -24.92 -1.30 -11.24
CA LYS A 736 -24.01 -1.05 -10.10
C LYS A 736 -24.72 -0.38 -8.92
N LEU A 737 -25.63 0.56 -9.19
CA LEU A 737 -26.45 1.20 -8.15
C LEU A 737 -27.43 0.23 -7.51
N ASN A 738 -28.10 -0.60 -8.29
CA ASN A 738 -28.97 -1.65 -7.76
C ASN A 738 -28.18 -2.62 -6.88
N GLN A 739 -26.98 -3.02 -7.31
CA GLN A 739 -26.10 -3.86 -6.51
C GLN A 739 -25.70 -3.17 -5.18
N LEU A 740 -25.31 -1.90 -5.22
CA LEU A 740 -25.01 -1.15 -4.00
C LEU A 740 -26.21 -1.07 -3.06
N ALA A 741 -27.42 -0.91 -3.60
CA ALA A 741 -28.65 -0.86 -2.82
C ALA A 741 -29.00 -2.22 -2.19
N ASP A 742 -28.89 -3.31 -2.96
CA ASP A 742 -29.20 -4.67 -2.52
C ASP A 742 -28.19 -5.16 -1.47
N ASP A 743 -26.90 -4.87 -1.69
CA ASP A 743 -25.80 -5.29 -0.82
C ASP A 743 -25.37 -4.18 0.17
N PHE A 744 -26.19 -3.15 0.39
CA PHE A 744 -25.83 -1.95 1.17
C PHE A 744 -25.28 -2.28 2.57
N GLN A 745 -25.91 -3.24 3.24
CA GLN A 745 -25.52 -3.67 4.58
C GLN A 745 -24.11 -4.27 4.62
N GLN A 746 -23.69 -4.96 3.55
CA GLN A 746 -22.39 -5.59 3.44
C GLN A 746 -21.32 -4.62 2.92
N LEU A 747 -21.69 -3.75 1.98
CA LEU A 747 -20.76 -2.87 1.28
C LEU A 747 -20.51 -1.54 2.00
N SER A 748 -21.50 -1.00 2.71
CA SER A 748 -21.45 0.37 3.23
C SER A 748 -21.44 0.45 4.76
N VAL A 749 -22.09 -0.48 5.47
CA VAL A 749 -22.20 -0.41 6.93
C VAL A 749 -20.91 -0.92 7.60
N PRO A 750 -20.24 -0.14 8.45
CA PRO A 750 -18.97 -0.52 9.06
C PRO A 750 -19.15 -1.63 10.12
N GLN A 751 -18.06 -2.37 10.38
CA GLN A 751 -18.04 -3.42 11.40
C GLN A 751 -18.18 -2.85 12.83
N HIS A 752 -17.69 -1.63 13.06
CA HIS A 752 -17.69 -0.93 14.35
C HIS A 752 -18.10 0.53 14.17
N GLY A 753 -18.58 1.16 15.26
CA GLY A 753 -18.93 2.59 15.29
C GLY A 753 -20.20 2.88 16.09
N ARG A 754 -20.29 4.08 16.68
CA ARG A 754 -21.40 4.53 17.54
C ARG A 754 -22.78 4.32 16.92
N TYR A 755 -22.93 4.65 15.63
CA TYR A 755 -24.24 4.66 14.96
C TYR A 755 -24.62 3.33 14.29
N ARG A 756 -23.75 2.31 14.36
CA ARG A 756 -23.97 1.02 13.66
C ARG A 756 -25.27 0.32 14.08
N ASN A 757 -25.51 0.25 15.38
CA ASN A 757 -26.61 -0.54 15.94
C ASN A 757 -27.83 0.31 16.31
N ARG A 758 -27.63 1.61 16.55
CA ARG A 758 -28.67 2.55 16.95
C ARG A 758 -28.37 3.90 16.29
N PRO A 759 -29.34 4.53 15.60
CA PRO A 759 -29.12 5.84 14.98
C PRO A 759 -29.10 6.97 16.02
N ALA A 760 -28.64 8.15 15.62
CA ALA A 760 -28.93 9.37 16.36
C ALA A 760 -30.42 9.71 16.29
N VAL A 761 -30.98 10.24 17.38
CA VAL A 761 -32.38 10.73 17.39
C VAL A 761 -32.34 12.23 17.16
N VAL A 762 -32.99 12.67 16.08
CA VAL A 762 -33.05 14.08 15.66
C VAL A 762 -34.51 14.52 15.57
N GLY A 763 -34.81 15.71 16.09
CA GLY A 763 -36.13 16.34 16.04
C GLY A 763 -36.08 17.69 15.33
N SER A 764 -37.20 18.42 15.31
CA SER A 764 -37.33 19.74 14.67
C SER A 764 -36.41 20.82 15.27
N GLY A 765 -35.93 20.62 16.50
CA GLY A 765 -34.96 21.49 17.17
C GLY A 765 -33.48 21.07 17.01
N GLY A 766 -33.21 19.99 16.27
CA GLY A 766 -31.87 19.41 16.11
C GLY A 766 -31.69 18.12 16.89
N VAL A 767 -30.46 17.83 17.34
CA VAL A 767 -30.11 16.54 17.97
C VAL A 767 -30.79 16.39 19.33
N VAL A 768 -31.56 15.31 19.51
CA VAL A 768 -32.26 14.97 20.76
C VAL A 768 -31.41 14.01 21.61
N SER A 769 -30.85 12.97 20.98
CA SER A 769 -29.97 12.02 21.67
C SER A 769 -29.02 11.32 20.71
N VAL A 770 -27.87 10.88 21.21
CA VAL A 770 -26.90 10.08 20.46
C VAL A 770 -26.53 8.82 21.26
N PRO A 771 -26.25 7.68 20.58
CA PRO A 771 -25.78 6.49 21.27
C PRO A 771 -24.46 6.74 22.03
N PRO A 772 -24.18 5.99 23.10
CA PRO A 772 -22.94 6.12 23.84
C PRO A 772 -21.73 5.86 22.94
N LYS A 773 -20.61 6.53 23.24
CA LYS A 773 -19.35 6.35 22.51
C LYS A 773 -18.91 4.89 22.60
N THR A 774 -18.65 4.26 21.46
CA THR A 774 -17.95 2.97 21.41
C THR A 774 -16.46 3.22 21.60
N GLU A 775 -15.86 2.67 22.66
CA GLU A 775 -14.40 2.68 22.85
C GLU A 775 -13.75 1.91 21.68
N PRO A 776 -12.88 2.54 20.88
CA PRO A 776 -12.15 1.78 19.88
C PRO A 776 -11.03 0.98 20.56
N THR A 777 -11.01 -0.33 20.36
CA THR A 777 -9.87 -1.20 20.67
C THR A 777 -8.76 -0.97 19.64
N TYR A 778 -8.03 0.15 19.76
CA TYR A 778 -6.75 0.33 19.09
C TYR A 778 -5.60 -0.06 20.03
N PRO A 779 -4.57 -0.80 19.56
CA PRO A 779 -3.37 -1.03 20.35
C PRO A 779 -2.73 0.31 20.75
N ALA A 780 -2.22 0.39 21.99
CA ALA A 780 -1.75 1.63 22.62
C ALA A 780 -0.79 2.48 21.77
N ALA A 781 -0.05 1.86 20.86
CA ALA A 781 0.86 2.51 19.91
C ALA A 781 0.16 3.53 18.97
N LEU A 782 -1.07 3.27 18.52
CA LEU A 782 -1.83 4.18 17.67
C LEU A 782 -2.38 5.41 18.43
N LYS A 783 -2.70 5.23 19.72
CA LYS A 783 -3.06 6.35 20.61
C LYS A 783 -1.88 7.30 20.81
N ILE A 784 -0.67 6.76 20.92
CA ILE A 784 0.57 7.54 21.06
C ILE A 784 0.94 8.27 19.77
N ALA A 785 0.84 7.62 18.60
CA ALA A 785 1.09 8.26 17.31
C ALA A 785 0.17 9.47 17.07
N GLY A 786 -1.12 9.32 17.39
CA GLY A 786 -2.09 10.41 17.32
C GLY A 786 -1.80 11.57 18.28
N LEU A 787 -1.41 11.29 19.52
CA LEU A 787 -0.99 12.30 20.51
C LEU A 787 0.25 13.09 20.05
N VAL A 788 1.21 12.44 19.38
CA VAL A 788 2.41 13.10 18.84
C VAL A 788 2.08 14.00 17.66
N SER A 789 1.17 13.59 16.77
CA SER A 789 0.68 14.41 15.66
C SER A 789 -0.10 15.64 16.15
N VAL A 790 -0.95 15.48 17.17
CA VAL A 790 -1.68 16.57 17.81
C VAL A 790 -0.74 17.53 18.54
N ALA A 791 0.28 17.03 19.24
CA ALA A 791 1.30 17.87 19.86
C ALA A 791 2.11 18.68 18.82
N GLY A 792 2.42 18.08 17.67
CA GLY A 792 3.09 18.77 16.56
C GLY A 792 2.25 19.89 15.95
N LEU A 793 0.94 19.66 15.73
CA LEU A 793 0.00 20.67 15.25
C LEU A 793 -0.28 21.77 16.28
N ALA A 794 -0.38 21.40 17.57
CA ALA A 794 -0.54 22.35 18.67
C ALA A 794 0.70 23.27 18.82
N LEU A 795 1.91 22.74 18.61
CA LEU A 795 3.15 23.52 18.59
C LEU A 795 3.22 24.47 17.38
N LEU A 796 2.70 24.07 16.22
CA LEU A 796 2.59 24.93 15.03
C LEU A 796 1.54 26.04 15.20
N ALA A 797 0.41 25.74 15.86
CA ALA A 797 -0.62 26.72 16.19
C ALA A 797 -0.14 27.70 17.28
N TYR A 798 0.57 27.21 18.30
CA TYR A 798 1.18 28.03 19.36
C TYR A 798 2.24 29.00 18.81
N GLY A 799 2.95 28.63 17.75
CA GLY A 799 3.87 29.52 17.03
C GLY A 799 3.21 30.62 16.20
N LYS A 800 1.94 30.45 15.80
CA LYS A 800 1.17 31.45 15.04
C LYS A 800 0.43 32.46 15.93
N LEU A 801 0.05 32.08 17.15
CA LEU A 801 -0.66 32.93 18.11
C LEU A 801 0.21 33.99 18.81
N ARG A 802 1.49 34.09 18.46
CA ARG A 802 2.44 35.03 19.07
C ARG A 802 3.10 36.01 18.08
N LYS A 803 2.51 36.16 16.89
CA LYS A 803 2.85 37.23 15.95
C LYS A 803 1.80 38.31 15.96
#